data_AF-A0AAU1WTR4-F1
#
_entry.id   AF-A0AAU1WTR4-F1
#
_cell.length_a   1.000
_cell.length_b   1.000
_cell.length_c   1.000
_cell.angle_alpha   90.00
_cell.angle_beta   90.00
_cell.angle_gamma   90.00
#
_symmetry.space_group_name_H-M   'P 1'
#
loop_
_entity.id
_entity.type
_entity.pdbx_description
1 polymer ?
#
loop_
_entity_poly.entity_id
_entity_poly.type
_entity_poly.pdbx_seq_one_letter_code
_entity_poly.pdbx_strand_id
1 'polypeptide(L)'
;MAADRPIVSRAARNAVRRMMSNLYIAAIDEYWESENFARREITTPRHGGARQQTFDTYEASVDWTDQEHTRRALRVFETLLRRLDRDSRKHGANGIEPAELEELREALNRDGYLLNQDLRIQPAPTAASPEPQHTSIPSDARDITHVTRKRLFQHLTSRKVRWFGDLEEIAFLRRLYPLEELPSSDDRFTDAEGDITQHRYNNYDWEDDWVYTDDRFALNNGPDLVLLQFLSQMVHPEVRSDDAEAAILSELVDSMVRRDGYAFVPVAHISGYPVYGAHRLTGADADTAPHDAPSRYTPRPGASDFERIATAVWGRPGAGSEPDQSSPDGREAETGVPGQDTRPSDLPAPLGPYAAVQGVARGQRKDYALERLPMKVGGQAQVFEATHKATGVRVAFKRRLSWRDTPTARMRREIEVAQDLNSHPNYVPVLDANPVEGWLVMPLAQCTAEDRREQLKETTELADLVNALLDVLEVAHNAHADGWIHRDVKPSNILYLEGRWRLGDWGVVRRPRGQTTSDRTRAEVGTDGFAAPELFINAHDATPAADIYGVGRVMAWALTGDIPVMTQRLLPSAGPWREIVRAATARDPRSRPQTTADLRQLMQDKLTGPVLTPAEQGQALLSAAHSGHPEPVQTFLSFTADHPEDQDLYVGVLTQLLPERAAEGLMRLPAESEVLVEALSSHAAAPQRRIQYADAHRAILWLHRVSAFAASAGSWDLLDEAARAMCVWDSIWDQYRPRDVIAAWLLTLHGAAAVLVASALQDHPDSAVHFRDLLDKQALAPQLRTAISTGASTQRP
;
A
#
# COMPACT_ATOMS: atom_id res chain seq x y z
N MET A 1 40.74 6.47 -39.72
CA MET A 1 39.39 6.98 -40.02
C MET A 1 38.50 5.81 -40.36
N ALA A 2 37.91 5.17 -39.34
CA ALA A 2 36.81 4.23 -39.55
C ALA A 2 35.55 5.09 -39.63
N ALA A 3 34.90 5.15 -40.79
CA ALA A 3 33.60 5.79 -40.91
C ALA A 3 32.59 4.99 -40.06
N ASP A 4 31.78 5.67 -39.25
CA ASP A 4 30.72 5.05 -38.44
C ASP A 4 29.85 4.17 -39.34
N ARG A 5 29.95 2.86 -39.15
CA ARG A 5 29.18 1.90 -39.92
C ARG A 5 27.75 1.89 -39.38
N PRO A 6 26.74 1.95 -40.25
CA PRO A 6 25.35 1.85 -39.80
C PRO A 6 25.10 0.52 -39.10
N ILE A 7 24.39 0.57 -37.97
CA ILE A 7 24.02 -0.56 -37.11
C ILE A 7 23.20 -1.60 -37.90
N VAL A 8 22.30 -1.13 -38.77
CA VAL A 8 21.55 -1.99 -39.69
C VAL A 8 22.08 -1.82 -41.12
N SER A 9 22.50 -2.93 -41.71
CA SER A 9 23.10 -2.95 -43.03
C SER A 9 22.12 -2.50 -44.12
N ARG A 10 22.69 -2.01 -45.21
CA ARG A 10 21.91 -1.69 -46.42
C ARG A 10 21.22 -2.94 -47.00
N ALA A 11 21.73 -4.13 -46.72
CA ALA A 11 21.12 -5.39 -47.17
C ALA A 11 19.78 -5.63 -46.46
N ALA A 12 19.73 -5.51 -45.13
CA ALA A 12 18.51 -5.65 -44.34
C ALA A 12 17.45 -4.61 -44.75
N ARG A 13 17.87 -3.36 -44.95
CA ARG A 13 16.97 -2.27 -45.39
C ARG A 13 16.40 -2.50 -46.78
N ASN A 14 17.22 -2.99 -47.71
CA ASN A 14 16.75 -3.33 -49.06
C ASN A 14 15.77 -4.50 -49.09
N ALA A 15 15.94 -5.48 -48.20
CA ALA A 15 15.02 -6.61 -48.08
C ALA A 15 13.62 -6.12 -47.67
N VAL A 16 13.51 -5.30 -46.62
CA VAL A 16 12.24 -4.69 -46.20
C VAL A 16 11.66 -3.79 -47.30
N ARG A 17 12.50 -2.97 -47.94
CA ARG A 17 12.08 -2.07 -49.04
C ARG A 17 11.39 -2.82 -50.18
N ARG A 18 11.87 -4.00 -50.58
CA ARG A 18 11.26 -4.76 -51.69
C ARG A 18 9.85 -5.25 -51.36
N MET A 19 9.61 -5.60 -50.10
CA MET A 19 8.31 -6.10 -49.61
C MET A 19 7.23 -5.00 -49.55
N MET A 20 7.59 -3.71 -49.64
CA MET A 20 6.65 -2.57 -49.58
C MET A 20 5.67 -2.51 -50.76
N SER A 21 5.88 -3.32 -51.80
CA SER A 21 5.11 -3.29 -53.04
C SER A 21 3.60 -3.53 -52.83
N ASN A 22 3.23 -4.22 -51.75
CA ASN A 22 1.86 -4.65 -51.44
C ASN A 22 1.15 -3.83 -50.34
N LEU A 23 1.75 -2.75 -49.83
CA LEU A 23 1.14 -1.87 -48.81
C LEU A 23 0.50 -0.61 -49.39
N TYR A 24 -0.51 -0.06 -48.71
CA TYR A 24 -0.98 1.29 -49.03
C TYR A 24 0.04 2.32 -48.56
N ILE A 25 0.24 3.39 -49.35
CA ILE A 25 1.17 4.48 -49.02
C ILE A 25 0.83 5.10 -47.66
N ALA A 26 -0.46 5.30 -47.38
CA ALA A 26 -0.93 5.84 -46.09
C ALA A 26 -0.53 4.97 -44.88
N ALA A 27 -0.45 3.64 -45.05
CA ALA A 27 0.00 2.76 -43.96
C ALA A 27 1.51 2.89 -43.72
N ILE A 28 2.29 3.11 -44.79
CA ILE A 28 3.73 3.38 -44.65
C ILE A 28 3.91 4.70 -43.88
N ASP A 29 3.15 5.74 -44.23
CA ASP A 29 3.20 7.03 -43.53
C ASP A 29 2.84 6.91 -42.05
N GLU A 30 1.68 6.30 -41.77
CA GLU A 30 1.17 6.10 -40.42
C GLU A 30 2.20 5.44 -39.49
N TYR A 31 2.86 4.37 -39.96
CA TYR A 31 3.79 3.63 -39.11
C TYR A 31 5.10 4.37 -38.87
N TRP A 32 5.65 5.03 -39.89
CA TRP A 32 6.86 5.83 -39.70
C TRP A 32 6.59 7.08 -38.83
N GLU A 33 5.44 7.73 -39.00
CA GLU A 33 5.05 8.90 -38.20
C GLU A 33 4.70 8.52 -36.75
N SER A 34 4.13 7.33 -36.52
CA SER A 34 3.85 6.83 -35.15
C SER A 34 5.13 6.66 -34.31
N GLU A 35 6.25 6.39 -34.97
CA GLU A 35 7.57 6.33 -34.37
C GLU A 35 8.33 7.65 -34.53
N ASN A 36 7.63 8.75 -34.83
CA ASN A 36 8.11 10.14 -34.92
C ASN A 36 9.23 10.36 -35.96
N PHE A 37 9.15 9.68 -37.11
CA PHE A 37 9.97 9.98 -38.29
C PHE A 37 9.21 10.85 -39.29
N ALA A 38 9.93 11.76 -39.95
CA ALA A 38 9.38 12.63 -40.99
C ALA A 38 10.05 12.34 -42.34
N ARG A 39 9.29 12.46 -43.44
CA ARG A 39 9.84 12.24 -44.79
C ARG A 39 10.97 13.24 -45.07
N ARG A 40 12.06 12.74 -45.64
CA ARG A 40 13.17 13.57 -46.12
C ARG A 40 13.17 13.65 -47.64
N GLU A 41 13.38 14.84 -48.19
CA GLU A 41 13.54 15.01 -49.64
C GLU A 41 14.80 14.29 -50.13
N ILE A 42 14.65 13.47 -51.18
CA ILE A 42 15.76 12.76 -51.83
C ILE A 42 15.94 13.33 -53.23
N THR A 43 17.11 13.88 -53.51
CA THR A 43 17.43 14.54 -54.79
C THR A 43 17.56 13.57 -55.97
N THR A 44 17.84 12.29 -55.69
CA THR A 44 17.92 11.21 -56.69
C THR A 44 17.18 9.96 -56.18
N PRO A 45 15.86 9.86 -56.42
CA PRO A 45 15.08 8.72 -55.95
C PRO A 45 15.54 7.43 -56.64
N ARG A 46 15.60 6.34 -55.86
CA ARG A 46 15.97 5.01 -56.36
C ARG A 46 14.88 4.50 -57.32
N HIS A 47 15.25 3.76 -58.37
CA HIS A 47 14.27 3.10 -59.23
C HIS A 47 13.35 2.17 -58.40
N GLY A 48 12.04 2.33 -58.57
CA GLY A 48 11.00 1.63 -57.81
C GLY A 48 9.65 2.33 -57.91
N GLY A 49 8.58 1.64 -57.51
CA GLY A 49 7.22 2.20 -57.48
C GLY A 49 7.01 3.21 -56.34
N ALA A 50 5.90 3.96 -56.38
CA ALA A 50 5.60 5.05 -55.43
C ALA A 50 5.70 4.65 -53.95
N ARG A 51 5.35 3.39 -53.61
CA ARG A 51 5.46 2.84 -52.24
C ARG A 51 6.90 2.69 -51.77
N GLN A 52 7.76 2.15 -52.64
CA GLN A 52 9.19 2.00 -52.34
C GLN A 52 9.88 3.36 -52.25
N GLN A 53 9.46 4.32 -53.09
CA GLN A 53 9.95 5.70 -53.00
C GLN A 53 9.51 6.39 -51.71
N THR A 54 8.27 6.14 -51.24
CA THR A 54 7.79 6.65 -49.94
C THR A 54 8.63 6.08 -48.80
N PHE A 55 8.87 4.77 -48.80
CA PHE A 55 9.78 4.13 -47.85
C PHE A 55 11.19 4.74 -47.91
N ASP A 56 11.74 4.97 -49.11
CA ASP A 56 13.06 5.57 -49.29
C ASP A 56 13.13 6.95 -48.58
N THR A 57 12.09 7.78 -48.68
CA THR A 57 12.07 9.12 -48.03
C THR A 57 12.13 9.06 -46.51
N TYR A 58 11.53 8.05 -45.89
CA TYR A 58 11.66 7.83 -44.44
C TYR A 58 12.99 7.15 -44.10
N GLU A 59 13.46 6.18 -44.89
CA GLU A 59 14.75 5.51 -44.67
C GLU A 59 15.91 6.52 -44.66
N ALA A 60 15.83 7.56 -45.49
CA ALA A 60 16.82 8.64 -45.56
C ALA A 60 16.78 9.62 -44.36
N SER A 61 15.70 9.61 -43.58
CA SER A 61 15.56 10.40 -42.35
C SER A 61 16.17 9.72 -41.12
N VAL A 62 16.38 8.40 -41.19
CA VAL A 62 16.91 7.62 -40.07
C VAL A 62 18.43 7.79 -39.99
N ASP A 63 18.92 8.12 -38.80
CA ASP A 63 20.33 8.00 -38.47
C ASP A 63 20.64 6.55 -38.06
N TRP A 64 21.16 5.77 -39.01
CA TRP A 64 21.47 4.36 -38.79
C TRP A 64 22.73 4.12 -37.96
N THR A 65 23.45 5.17 -37.55
CA THR A 65 24.59 5.05 -36.63
C THR A 65 24.17 5.29 -35.18
N ASP A 66 23.02 5.93 -34.97
CA ASP A 66 22.43 6.13 -33.65
C ASP A 66 21.59 4.92 -33.23
N GLN A 67 21.82 4.45 -32.00
CA GLN A 67 21.22 3.23 -31.48
C GLN A 67 19.72 3.39 -31.22
N GLU A 68 19.27 4.56 -30.78
CA GLU A 68 17.86 4.82 -30.48
C GLU A 68 17.05 5.03 -31.77
N HIS A 69 17.57 5.80 -32.73
CA HIS A 69 16.99 5.97 -34.05
C HIS A 69 16.89 4.64 -34.80
N THR A 70 17.93 3.81 -34.73
CA THR A 70 17.89 2.47 -35.31
C THR A 70 16.83 1.59 -34.64
N ARG A 71 16.72 1.62 -33.30
CA ARG A 71 15.71 0.84 -32.56
C ARG A 71 14.28 1.23 -32.93
N ARG A 72 14.01 2.53 -33.09
CA ARG A 72 12.72 3.06 -33.56
C ARG A 72 12.41 2.57 -34.98
N ALA A 73 13.38 2.68 -35.89
CA ALA A 73 13.20 2.22 -37.27
C ALA A 73 12.96 0.69 -37.37
N LEU A 74 13.61 -0.11 -36.53
CA LEU A 74 13.37 -1.56 -36.45
C LEU A 74 11.94 -1.90 -35.97
N ARG A 75 11.35 -1.13 -35.04
CA ARG A 75 9.93 -1.30 -34.66
C ARG A 75 8.97 -0.99 -35.81
N VAL A 76 9.30 0.00 -36.63
CA VAL A 76 8.55 0.26 -37.87
C VAL A 76 8.65 -0.96 -38.81
N PHE A 77 9.84 -1.56 -38.95
CA PHE A 77 10.01 -2.77 -39.76
C PHE A 77 9.17 -3.94 -39.24
N GLU A 78 9.14 -4.20 -37.93
CA GLU A 78 8.27 -5.23 -37.33
C GLU A 78 6.79 -5.00 -37.64
N THR A 79 6.35 -3.75 -37.50
CA THR A 79 4.94 -3.36 -37.73
C THR A 79 4.57 -3.54 -39.21
N LEU A 80 5.46 -3.14 -40.12
CA LEU A 80 5.29 -3.33 -41.55
C LEU A 80 5.23 -4.81 -41.94
N LEU A 81 6.14 -5.65 -41.41
CA LEU A 81 6.17 -7.09 -41.68
C LEU A 81 4.91 -7.80 -41.17
N ARG A 82 4.47 -7.51 -39.95
CA ARG A 82 3.23 -8.07 -39.38
C ARG A 82 1.99 -7.64 -40.16
N ARG A 83 2.00 -6.41 -40.70
CA ARG A 83 0.91 -5.92 -41.55
C ARG A 83 0.90 -6.65 -42.90
N LEU A 84 2.06 -6.79 -43.53
CA LEU A 84 2.23 -7.52 -44.78
C LEU A 84 1.80 -8.98 -44.67
N ASP A 85 2.22 -9.66 -43.61
CA ASP A 85 1.87 -11.07 -43.37
C ASP A 85 0.35 -11.24 -43.19
N ARG A 86 -0.27 -10.37 -42.40
CA ARG A 86 -1.72 -10.36 -42.19
C ARG A 86 -2.51 -10.07 -43.46
N ASP A 87 -2.10 -9.05 -44.21
CA ASP A 87 -2.78 -8.68 -45.46
C ASP A 87 -2.59 -9.76 -46.52
N SER A 88 -1.43 -10.41 -46.60
CA SER A 88 -1.19 -11.57 -47.47
C SER A 88 -2.13 -12.74 -47.13
N ARG A 89 -2.21 -13.13 -45.85
CA ARG A 89 -3.11 -14.19 -45.37
C ARG A 89 -4.59 -13.89 -45.63
N LYS A 90 -4.99 -12.62 -45.50
CA LYS A 90 -6.37 -12.18 -45.76
C LYS A 90 -6.78 -12.34 -47.23
N HIS A 91 -5.83 -12.27 -48.17
CA HIS A 91 -6.08 -12.45 -49.60
C HIS A 91 -5.82 -13.89 -50.09
N GLY A 92 -5.73 -14.86 -49.17
CA GLY A 92 -5.63 -16.29 -49.49
C GLY A 92 -4.21 -16.79 -49.83
N ALA A 93 -3.18 -15.96 -49.60
CA ALA A 93 -1.78 -16.37 -49.73
C ALA A 93 -1.19 -16.82 -48.39
N ASN A 94 -0.08 -17.57 -48.40
CA ASN A 94 0.52 -18.17 -47.19
C ASN A 94 1.39 -17.21 -46.36
N GLY A 95 1.11 -15.90 -46.38
CA GLY A 95 1.91 -14.89 -45.68
C GLY A 95 3.01 -14.28 -46.55
N ILE A 96 4.06 -13.76 -45.93
CA ILE A 96 5.27 -13.28 -46.66
C ILE A 96 5.99 -14.48 -47.28
N GLU A 97 6.48 -14.34 -48.51
CA GLU A 97 7.22 -15.42 -49.20
C GLU A 97 8.41 -15.90 -48.36
N PRO A 98 8.55 -17.21 -48.07
CA PRO A 98 9.59 -17.73 -47.18
C PRO A 98 11.02 -17.34 -47.59
N ALA A 99 11.27 -17.24 -48.91
CA ALA A 99 12.57 -16.84 -49.44
C ALA A 99 12.91 -15.38 -49.13
N GLU A 100 11.93 -14.47 -49.16
CA GLU A 100 12.15 -13.06 -48.83
C GLU A 100 12.38 -12.88 -47.31
N LEU A 101 11.68 -13.67 -46.49
CA LEU A 101 11.82 -13.64 -45.05
C LEU A 101 13.17 -14.20 -44.59
N GLU A 102 13.66 -15.27 -45.20
CA GLU A 102 14.96 -15.84 -44.89
C GLU A 102 16.10 -14.90 -45.30
N GLU A 103 16.00 -14.23 -46.45
CA GLU A 103 16.99 -13.22 -46.86
C GLU A 103 17.08 -12.06 -45.84
N LEU A 104 15.93 -11.58 -45.34
CA LEU A 104 15.89 -10.57 -44.30
C LEU A 104 16.50 -11.08 -42.98
N ARG A 105 16.20 -12.34 -42.62
CA ARG A 105 16.69 -12.97 -41.40
C ARG A 105 18.21 -13.13 -41.41
N GLU A 106 18.78 -13.54 -42.54
CA GLU A 106 20.24 -13.61 -42.72
C GLU A 106 20.91 -12.24 -42.69
N ALA A 107 20.26 -11.21 -43.24
CA ALA A 107 20.77 -9.85 -43.20
C ALA A 107 20.77 -9.29 -41.77
N LEU A 108 19.65 -9.43 -41.05
CA LEU A 108 19.54 -8.99 -39.65
C LEU A 108 20.49 -9.75 -38.73
N ASN A 109 20.66 -11.06 -38.93
CA ASN A 109 21.55 -11.87 -38.09
C ASN A 109 23.01 -11.41 -38.21
N ARG A 110 23.45 -11.03 -39.42
CA ARG A 110 24.77 -10.41 -39.63
C ARG A 110 24.90 -9.04 -38.98
N ASP A 111 23.79 -8.33 -38.82
CA ASP A 111 23.72 -7.03 -38.15
C ASP A 111 23.56 -7.18 -36.62
N GLY A 112 23.59 -8.40 -36.09
CA GLY A 112 23.45 -8.67 -34.66
C GLY A 112 22.00 -8.65 -34.18
N TYR A 113 21.03 -8.96 -35.05
CA TYR A 113 19.61 -9.04 -34.74
C TYR A 113 18.99 -10.36 -35.23
N LEU A 114 18.08 -10.94 -34.45
CA LEU A 114 17.31 -12.11 -34.81
C LEU A 114 15.88 -11.71 -35.17
N LEU A 115 15.42 -12.14 -36.35
CA LEU A 115 14.01 -12.12 -36.71
C LEU A 115 13.38 -13.46 -36.28
N ASN A 116 12.45 -13.40 -35.32
CA ASN A 116 11.76 -14.57 -34.78
C ASN A 116 10.53 -14.96 -35.62
N GLN A 117 9.89 -16.09 -35.28
CA GLN A 117 8.74 -16.62 -36.01
C GLN A 117 7.51 -15.69 -35.95
N ASP A 118 7.42 -14.84 -34.93
CA ASP A 118 6.37 -13.82 -34.79
C ASP A 118 6.72 -12.51 -35.51
N LEU A 119 7.75 -12.48 -36.36
CA LEU A 119 8.21 -11.29 -37.08
C LEU A 119 8.66 -10.15 -36.15
N ARG A 120 9.22 -10.47 -34.98
CA ARG A 120 9.93 -9.51 -34.10
C ARG A 120 11.43 -9.55 -34.35
N ILE A 121 12.05 -8.37 -34.33
CA ILE A 121 13.48 -8.15 -34.50
C ILE A 121 14.08 -7.84 -33.12
N GLN A 122 14.88 -8.76 -32.60
CA GLN A 122 15.53 -8.62 -31.28
C GLN A 122 17.05 -8.70 -31.41
N PRO A 123 17.84 -8.07 -30.52
CA PRO A 123 19.29 -8.24 -30.53
C PRO A 123 19.68 -9.73 -30.43
N ALA A 124 20.66 -10.16 -31.23
CA ALA A 124 21.23 -11.49 -31.14
C ALA A 124 22.00 -11.62 -29.81
N PRO A 125 21.85 -12.73 -29.07
CA PRO A 125 22.51 -12.89 -27.79
C PRO A 125 24.04 -12.89 -27.98
N THR A 126 24.72 -11.96 -27.31
CA THR A 126 26.18 -11.82 -27.36
C THR A 126 26.85 -13.00 -26.68
N ALA A 127 27.78 -13.66 -27.37
CA ALA A 127 28.49 -14.82 -26.86
C ALA A 127 29.42 -14.47 -25.66
N ALA A 128 29.09 -15.05 -24.51
CA ALA A 128 29.92 -15.49 -23.39
C ALA A 128 30.76 -14.47 -22.57
N SER A 129 30.33 -14.29 -21.32
CA SER A 129 31.15 -14.53 -20.11
C SER A 129 30.35 -15.48 -19.20
N PRO A 130 31.01 -16.30 -18.36
CA PRO A 130 30.66 -17.70 -18.16
C PRO A 130 29.34 -17.91 -17.42
N GLU A 131 28.49 -18.80 -17.95
CA GLU A 131 27.27 -19.27 -17.28
C GLU A 131 27.62 -20.03 -15.99
N PRO A 132 26.98 -19.73 -14.84
CA PRO A 132 26.87 -20.67 -13.75
C PRO A 132 25.93 -21.82 -14.18
N GLN A 133 26.33 -23.05 -13.87
CA GLN A 133 25.65 -24.27 -14.28
C GLN A 133 24.16 -24.28 -13.88
N HIS A 134 23.25 -24.19 -14.86
CA HIS A 134 21.81 -24.32 -14.63
C HIS A 134 21.48 -25.74 -14.16
N THR A 135 21.15 -25.91 -12.88
CA THR A 135 20.48 -27.11 -12.41
C THR A 135 18.97 -26.96 -12.62
N SER A 136 18.37 -27.85 -13.41
CA SER A 136 16.94 -27.88 -13.67
C SER A 136 16.17 -28.20 -12.39
N ILE A 137 15.21 -27.34 -12.01
CA ILE A 137 14.29 -27.58 -10.87
C ILE A 137 13.33 -28.72 -11.25
N PRO A 138 13.25 -29.82 -10.47
CA PRO A 138 12.30 -30.90 -10.73
C PRO A 138 10.84 -30.40 -10.69
N SER A 139 9.98 -30.93 -11.56
CA SER A 139 8.58 -30.51 -11.67
C SER A 139 7.73 -30.79 -10.42
N ASP A 140 8.18 -31.70 -9.57
CA ASP A 140 7.54 -32.13 -8.33
C ASP A 140 8.26 -31.69 -7.05
N ALA A 141 9.29 -30.84 -7.16
CA ALA A 141 10.04 -30.34 -6.01
C ALA A 141 9.14 -29.60 -4.99
N ARG A 142 9.42 -29.81 -3.70
CA ARG A 142 8.71 -29.20 -2.55
C ARG A 142 9.68 -28.82 -1.43
N ASP A 143 10.84 -28.32 -1.84
CA ASP A 143 11.91 -27.85 -0.97
C ASP A 143 11.54 -26.50 -0.31
N ILE A 144 10.69 -25.65 -0.94
CA ILE A 144 10.22 -24.39 -0.35
C ILE A 144 9.21 -24.67 0.76
N THR A 145 9.58 -24.32 1.99
CA THR A 145 8.78 -24.63 3.18
C THR A 145 7.48 -23.84 3.20
N HIS A 146 6.43 -24.40 3.80
CA HIS A 146 5.16 -23.69 4.01
C HIS A 146 5.35 -22.39 4.83
N VAL A 147 6.37 -22.31 5.69
CA VAL A 147 6.70 -21.08 6.45
C VAL A 147 7.21 -20.00 5.51
N THR A 148 8.11 -20.33 4.57
CA THR A 148 8.59 -19.39 3.55
C THR A 148 7.46 -18.93 2.65
N ARG A 149 6.59 -19.83 2.18
CA ARG A 149 5.40 -19.48 1.37
C ARG A 149 4.47 -18.52 2.10
N LYS A 150 4.12 -18.84 3.36
CA LYS A 150 3.28 -17.97 4.21
C LYS A 150 3.91 -16.58 4.40
N ARG A 151 5.21 -16.52 4.73
CA ARG A 151 5.92 -15.23 4.92
C ARG A 151 6.00 -14.43 3.64
N LEU A 152 6.23 -15.09 2.51
CA LEU A 152 6.30 -14.47 1.20
C LEU A 152 4.96 -13.82 0.83
N PHE A 153 3.84 -14.56 0.93
CA PHE A 153 2.53 -13.99 0.66
C PHE A 153 2.13 -12.91 1.67
N GLN A 154 2.49 -13.05 2.95
CA GLN A 154 2.28 -11.99 3.94
C GLN A 154 3.03 -10.71 3.59
N HIS A 155 4.27 -10.80 3.11
CA HIS A 155 5.05 -9.62 2.70
C HIS A 155 4.52 -8.99 1.41
N LEU A 156 4.10 -9.79 0.43
CA LEU A 156 3.47 -9.29 -0.79
C LEU A 156 2.13 -8.60 -0.46
N THR A 157 1.33 -9.17 0.44
CA THR A 157 0.03 -8.64 0.85
C THR A 157 0.17 -7.38 1.71
N SER A 158 1.07 -7.38 2.70
CA SER A 158 1.26 -6.22 3.59
C SER A 158 1.79 -4.98 2.87
N ARG A 159 2.60 -5.19 1.82
CA ARG A 159 3.11 -4.13 0.95
C ARG A 159 2.16 -3.78 -0.19
N LYS A 160 0.96 -4.40 -0.25
CA LYS A 160 -0.03 -4.25 -1.33
C LYS A 160 0.58 -4.40 -2.72
N VAL A 161 1.48 -5.38 -2.87
CA VAL A 161 2.13 -5.65 -4.15
C VAL A 161 1.06 -6.15 -5.12
N ARG A 162 0.79 -5.38 -6.17
CA ARG A 162 -0.04 -5.80 -7.30
C ARG A 162 0.69 -6.92 -8.05
N TRP A 163 0.38 -8.18 -7.74
CA TRP A 163 1.08 -9.35 -8.31
C TRP A 163 0.94 -9.43 -9.84
N PHE A 164 -0.12 -8.88 -10.40
CA PHE A 164 -0.34 -8.76 -11.84
C PHE A 164 0.28 -7.51 -12.49
N GLY A 165 0.97 -6.66 -11.71
CA GLY A 165 1.62 -5.44 -12.19
C GLY A 165 0.69 -4.53 -12.99
N ASP A 166 1.13 -4.17 -14.20
CA ASP A 166 0.44 -3.31 -15.17
C ASP A 166 -0.64 -4.04 -15.99
N LEU A 167 -0.77 -5.37 -15.86
CA LEU A 167 -1.79 -6.15 -16.55
C LEU A 167 -3.12 -6.17 -15.78
N GLU A 168 -4.12 -6.87 -16.33
CA GLU A 168 -5.32 -7.29 -15.60
C GLU A 168 -5.09 -8.69 -14.99
N GLU A 169 -5.73 -9.01 -13.85
CA GLU A 169 -5.56 -10.30 -13.16
C GLU A 169 -5.74 -11.52 -14.08
N ILE A 170 -6.79 -11.53 -14.91
CA ILE A 170 -7.04 -12.60 -15.88
C ILE A 170 -5.92 -12.66 -16.94
N ALA A 171 -5.46 -11.51 -17.43
CA ALA A 171 -4.40 -11.45 -18.43
C ALA A 171 -3.06 -11.94 -17.88
N PHE A 172 -2.76 -11.68 -16.60
CA PHE A 172 -1.61 -12.24 -15.92
C PHE A 172 -1.76 -13.75 -15.74
N LEU A 173 -2.89 -14.23 -15.19
CA LEU A 173 -3.10 -15.64 -14.88
C LEU A 173 -3.10 -16.52 -16.14
N ARG A 174 -3.62 -16.03 -17.27
CA ARG A 174 -3.56 -16.73 -18.58
C ARG A 174 -2.14 -17.01 -19.07
N ARG A 175 -1.13 -16.29 -18.56
CA ARG A 175 0.29 -16.56 -18.88
C ARG A 175 0.83 -17.79 -18.18
N LEU A 176 0.16 -18.22 -17.10
CA LEU A 176 0.61 -19.30 -16.22
C LEU A 176 -0.34 -20.50 -16.22
N TYR A 177 -1.63 -20.27 -16.42
CA TYR A 177 -2.69 -21.27 -16.22
C TYR A 177 -3.70 -21.27 -17.38
N PRO A 178 -4.16 -22.45 -17.84
CA PRO A 178 -5.27 -22.55 -18.78
C PRO A 178 -6.60 -22.34 -18.04
N LEU A 179 -6.99 -21.08 -17.82
CA LEU A 179 -8.16 -20.74 -16.99
C LEU A 179 -9.49 -21.33 -17.49
N GLU A 180 -9.61 -21.53 -18.80
CA GLU A 180 -10.79 -22.13 -19.45
C GLU A 180 -10.91 -23.64 -19.18
N GLU A 181 -9.84 -24.30 -18.71
CA GLU A 181 -9.81 -25.72 -18.38
C GLU A 181 -9.88 -25.98 -16.87
N LEU A 182 -9.69 -24.95 -16.03
CA LEU A 182 -9.77 -25.06 -14.58
C LEU A 182 -11.23 -24.98 -14.09
N PRO A 183 -11.62 -25.77 -13.09
CA PRO A 183 -12.99 -25.76 -12.58
C PRO A 183 -13.31 -24.45 -11.85
N SER A 184 -14.57 -24.03 -11.93
CA SER A 184 -15.12 -22.95 -11.10
C SER A 184 -15.24 -23.41 -9.63
N SER A 185 -15.01 -22.52 -8.68
CA SER A 185 -15.33 -22.73 -7.26
C SER A 185 -16.81 -22.44 -6.95
N ASP A 186 -17.52 -21.84 -7.90
CA ASP A 186 -18.96 -21.61 -7.90
C ASP A 186 -19.63 -22.42 -9.01
N ASP A 187 -20.45 -23.40 -8.62
CA ASP A 187 -21.17 -24.32 -9.52
C ASP A 187 -22.05 -23.60 -10.57
N ARG A 188 -22.30 -22.29 -10.43
CA ARG A 188 -23.03 -21.46 -11.40
C ARG A 188 -22.21 -21.13 -12.65
N PHE A 189 -20.89 -21.28 -12.62
CA PHE A 189 -19.99 -21.00 -13.74
C PHE A 189 -19.25 -22.26 -14.19
N THR A 190 -18.90 -22.30 -15.47
CA THR A 190 -18.29 -23.48 -16.10
C THR A 190 -16.79 -23.61 -15.84
N ASP A 191 -16.09 -22.49 -15.70
CA ASP A 191 -14.63 -22.43 -15.67
C ASP A 191 -14.14 -21.34 -14.70
N ALA A 192 -12.87 -21.42 -14.33
CA ALA A 192 -12.25 -20.51 -13.37
C ALA A 192 -12.23 -19.06 -13.88
N GLU A 193 -12.17 -18.83 -15.19
CA GLU A 193 -12.20 -17.47 -15.73
C GLU A 193 -13.55 -16.80 -15.52
N GLY A 194 -14.66 -17.51 -15.78
CA GLY A 194 -16.01 -17.01 -15.54
C GLY A 194 -16.26 -16.72 -14.06
N ASP A 195 -15.76 -17.60 -13.20
CA ASP A 195 -15.77 -17.48 -11.73
C ASP A 195 -15.03 -16.22 -11.26
N ILE A 196 -13.76 -16.07 -11.66
CA ILE A 196 -12.92 -14.90 -11.34
C ILE A 196 -13.53 -13.62 -11.91
N THR A 197 -14.03 -13.65 -13.14
CA THR A 197 -14.68 -12.49 -13.78
C THR A 197 -15.88 -12.05 -12.95
N GLN A 198 -16.70 -12.99 -12.50
CA GLN A 198 -17.86 -12.67 -11.69
C GLN A 198 -17.46 -12.08 -10.34
N HIS A 199 -16.53 -12.72 -9.63
CA HIS A 199 -16.22 -12.34 -8.26
C HIS A 199 -15.29 -11.12 -8.17
N ARG A 200 -14.27 -11.01 -9.03
CA ARG A 200 -13.30 -9.90 -9.02
C ARG A 200 -13.74 -8.67 -9.81
N TYR A 201 -14.51 -8.84 -10.88
CA TYR A 201 -14.84 -7.72 -11.77
C TYR A 201 -16.32 -7.33 -11.77
N ASN A 202 -17.24 -8.26 -11.50
CA ASN A 202 -18.68 -7.95 -11.47
C ASN A 202 -19.20 -7.73 -10.04
N ASN A 203 -18.75 -8.51 -9.05
CA ASN A 203 -19.22 -8.47 -7.67
C ASN A 203 -18.26 -7.76 -6.71
N TYR A 204 -16.95 -7.81 -6.97
CA TYR A 204 -15.88 -7.29 -6.11
C TYR A 204 -15.89 -7.89 -4.69
N ASP A 205 -16.17 -9.19 -4.57
CA ASP A 205 -16.39 -9.89 -3.29
C ASP A 205 -15.25 -10.86 -2.90
N TRP A 206 -14.14 -10.88 -3.66
CA TRP A 206 -12.88 -11.55 -3.30
C TRP A 206 -11.84 -10.49 -2.94
N GLU A 207 -10.96 -10.79 -1.97
CA GLU A 207 -9.85 -9.90 -1.53
C GLU A 207 -8.72 -9.83 -2.58
N ASP A 208 -7.85 -8.83 -2.55
CA ASP A 208 -6.75 -8.67 -3.55
C ASP A 208 -5.67 -9.77 -3.51
N ASP A 209 -5.62 -10.53 -2.40
CA ASP A 209 -4.68 -11.62 -2.15
C ASP A 209 -5.32 -13.02 -2.37
N TRP A 210 -6.55 -13.07 -2.89
CA TRP A 210 -7.34 -14.29 -3.10
C TRP A 210 -6.55 -15.42 -3.78
N VAL A 211 -5.74 -15.08 -4.78
CA VAL A 211 -4.95 -16.00 -5.60
C VAL A 211 -3.96 -16.83 -4.77
N TYR A 212 -3.46 -16.29 -3.66
CA TYR A 212 -2.48 -17.00 -2.82
C TYR A 212 -3.12 -18.14 -2.01
N THR A 213 -4.44 -18.08 -1.80
CA THR A 213 -5.20 -19.06 -1.02
C THR A 213 -6.06 -19.99 -1.86
N ASP A 214 -6.22 -19.70 -3.15
CA ASP A 214 -7.01 -20.50 -4.07
C ASP A 214 -6.24 -21.77 -4.50
N ASP A 215 -6.76 -22.92 -4.08
CA ASP A 215 -6.14 -24.23 -4.29
C ASP A 215 -5.98 -24.59 -5.78
N ARG A 216 -6.76 -24.00 -6.70
CA ARG A 216 -6.66 -24.27 -8.15
C ARG A 216 -5.31 -23.85 -8.73
N PHE A 217 -4.68 -22.84 -8.15
CA PHE A 217 -3.38 -22.32 -8.58
C PHE A 217 -2.21 -22.95 -7.83
N ALA A 218 -2.48 -23.72 -6.78
CA ALA A 218 -1.51 -24.51 -6.03
C ALA A 218 -0.28 -23.70 -5.53
N LEU A 219 -0.44 -22.39 -5.28
CA LEU A 219 0.66 -21.50 -4.87
C LEU A 219 1.10 -21.74 -3.43
N ASN A 220 0.18 -22.10 -2.53
CA ASN A 220 0.51 -22.33 -1.12
C ASN A 220 0.93 -23.79 -0.84
N ASN A 221 0.32 -24.77 -1.51
CA ASN A 221 0.47 -26.20 -1.20
C ASN A 221 0.99 -27.06 -2.37
N GLY A 222 1.24 -26.47 -3.55
CA GLY A 222 1.68 -27.15 -4.76
C GLY A 222 3.19 -27.21 -4.96
N PRO A 223 3.65 -27.72 -6.11
CA PRO A 223 5.07 -27.82 -6.44
C PRO A 223 5.78 -26.45 -6.40
N ASP A 224 7.05 -26.44 -5.99
CA ASP A 224 7.90 -25.23 -5.96
C ASP A 224 7.99 -24.56 -7.32
N LEU A 225 8.04 -25.36 -8.39
CA LEU A 225 8.12 -24.84 -9.75
C LEU A 225 6.94 -23.92 -10.09
N VAL A 226 5.73 -24.25 -9.62
CA VAL A 226 4.51 -23.45 -9.86
C VAL A 226 4.63 -22.09 -9.14
N LEU A 227 5.07 -22.10 -7.88
CA LEU A 227 5.30 -20.88 -7.12
C LEU A 227 6.40 -20.02 -7.74
N LEU A 228 7.54 -20.62 -8.09
CA LEU A 228 8.68 -19.89 -8.63
C LEU A 228 8.37 -19.30 -10.02
N GLN A 229 7.59 -19.99 -10.85
CA GLN A 229 7.09 -19.45 -12.12
C GLN A 229 6.15 -18.25 -11.91
N PHE A 230 5.25 -18.34 -10.92
CA PHE A 230 4.38 -17.23 -10.56
C PHE A 230 5.19 -16.00 -10.12
N LEU A 231 6.17 -16.19 -9.22
CA LEU A 231 7.04 -15.11 -8.75
C LEU A 231 7.92 -14.52 -9.86
N SER A 232 8.41 -15.35 -10.79
CA SER A 232 9.11 -14.89 -12.00
C SER A 232 8.23 -14.03 -12.90
N GLN A 233 6.95 -14.39 -13.10
CA GLN A 233 6.04 -13.57 -13.90
C GLN A 233 5.69 -12.25 -13.19
N MET A 234 5.59 -12.21 -11.86
CA MET A 234 5.29 -10.97 -11.09
C MET A 234 6.29 -9.83 -11.32
N VAL A 235 7.55 -10.17 -11.62
CA VAL A 235 8.64 -9.21 -11.88
C VAL A 235 9.06 -9.19 -13.36
N HIS A 236 8.29 -9.85 -14.23
CA HIS A 236 8.60 -9.90 -15.65
C HIS A 236 8.40 -8.51 -16.28
N PRO A 237 9.30 -8.03 -17.17
CA PRO A 237 9.21 -6.66 -17.73
C PRO A 237 7.91 -6.33 -18.49
N GLU A 238 7.22 -7.34 -19.05
CA GLU A 238 5.89 -7.15 -19.67
C GLU A 238 4.73 -7.05 -18.66
N VAL A 239 4.94 -7.58 -17.46
CA VAL A 239 3.97 -7.51 -16.36
C VAL A 239 4.21 -6.26 -15.53
N ARG A 240 5.47 -5.88 -15.34
CA ARG A 240 5.88 -4.76 -14.49
C ARG A 240 6.89 -3.92 -15.24
N SER A 241 6.46 -2.75 -15.68
CA SER A 241 7.27 -1.85 -16.51
C SER A 241 8.27 -1.00 -15.73
N ASP A 242 8.15 -0.92 -14.40
CA ASP A 242 9.11 -0.25 -13.52
C ASP A 242 10.25 -1.20 -13.10
N ASP A 243 11.45 -0.95 -13.63
CA ASP A 243 12.63 -1.78 -13.39
C ASP A 243 13.12 -1.76 -11.95
N ALA A 244 12.98 -0.62 -11.27
CA ALA A 244 13.43 -0.46 -9.91
C ALA A 244 12.45 -1.17 -8.95
N GLU A 245 11.16 -1.16 -9.29
CA GLU A 245 10.12 -1.98 -8.65
C GLU A 245 10.38 -3.48 -8.83
N ALA A 246 10.68 -3.91 -10.06
CA ALA A 246 11.01 -5.30 -10.37
C ALA A 246 12.29 -5.76 -9.65
N ALA A 247 13.31 -4.90 -9.57
CA ALA A 247 14.55 -5.17 -8.85
C ALA A 247 14.31 -5.35 -7.34
N ILE A 248 13.58 -4.43 -6.68
CA ILE A 248 13.25 -4.54 -5.26
C ILE A 248 12.49 -5.84 -4.96
N LEU A 249 11.50 -6.18 -5.79
CA LEU A 249 10.72 -7.40 -5.62
C LEU A 249 11.56 -8.65 -5.84
N SER A 250 12.48 -8.63 -6.81
CA SER A 250 13.40 -9.74 -7.04
C SER A 250 14.33 -10.01 -5.85
N GLU A 251 14.84 -8.94 -5.21
CA GLU A 251 15.69 -9.06 -4.01
C GLU A 251 14.89 -9.60 -2.81
N LEU A 252 13.65 -9.15 -2.65
CA LEU A 252 12.75 -9.67 -1.63
C LEU A 252 12.51 -11.17 -1.82
N VAL A 253 12.16 -11.58 -3.04
CA VAL A 253 11.92 -13.00 -3.39
C VAL A 253 13.18 -13.83 -3.17
N ASP A 254 14.35 -13.38 -3.68
CA ASP A 254 15.63 -14.07 -3.50
C ASP A 254 15.95 -14.27 -2.01
N SER A 255 15.81 -13.22 -1.19
CA SER A 255 16.12 -13.30 0.25
C SER A 255 15.30 -14.34 1.02
N MET A 256 14.10 -14.67 0.51
CA MET A 256 13.19 -15.64 1.11
C MET A 256 13.46 -17.05 0.59
N VAL A 257 13.50 -17.25 -0.72
CA VAL A 257 13.64 -18.59 -1.33
C VAL A 257 15.07 -19.14 -1.22
N ARG A 258 16.07 -18.27 -1.01
CA ARG A 258 17.48 -18.65 -0.74
C ARG A 258 17.66 -19.49 0.51
N ARG A 259 16.80 -19.31 1.51
CA ARG A 259 16.80 -20.12 2.74
C ARG A 259 16.35 -21.56 2.49
N ASP A 260 15.60 -21.77 1.42
CA ASP A 260 15.05 -23.06 1.02
C ASP A 260 15.81 -23.66 -0.19
N GLY A 261 17.03 -23.17 -0.45
CA GLY A 261 17.92 -23.77 -1.44
C GLY A 261 17.72 -23.28 -2.88
N TYR A 262 17.05 -22.16 -3.10
CA TYR A 262 16.88 -21.55 -4.43
C TYR A 262 17.47 -20.15 -4.50
N ALA A 263 18.16 -19.80 -5.59
CA ALA A 263 18.48 -18.40 -5.88
C ALA A 263 17.52 -17.86 -6.93
N PHE A 264 17.06 -16.63 -6.74
CA PHE A 264 16.20 -15.90 -7.65
C PHE A 264 16.99 -14.74 -8.26
N VAL A 265 17.49 -14.95 -9.48
CA VAL A 265 18.49 -14.09 -10.12
C VAL A 265 18.09 -13.77 -11.56
N PRO A 266 18.67 -12.74 -12.19
CA PRO A 266 18.51 -12.51 -13.62
C PRO A 266 18.97 -13.74 -14.41
N VAL A 267 18.07 -14.38 -15.14
CA VAL A 267 18.35 -15.55 -16.00
C VAL A 267 18.35 -15.19 -17.49
N ALA A 268 17.71 -14.08 -17.86
CA ALA A 268 17.69 -13.58 -19.22
C ALA A 268 17.52 -12.05 -19.20
N HIS A 269 17.55 -11.42 -20.39
CA HIS A 269 17.17 -10.03 -20.55
C HIS A 269 16.23 -9.88 -21.76
N ILE A 270 15.18 -9.08 -21.63
CA ILE A 270 14.28 -8.70 -22.71
C ILE A 270 14.37 -7.20 -22.89
N SER A 271 14.77 -6.73 -24.08
CA SER A 271 14.94 -5.30 -24.36
C SER A 271 15.91 -4.57 -23.41
N GLY A 272 16.88 -5.28 -22.83
CA GLY A 272 17.82 -4.73 -21.84
C GLY A 272 17.34 -4.83 -20.40
N TYR A 273 16.09 -5.24 -20.17
CA TYR A 273 15.51 -5.41 -18.84
C TYR A 273 15.71 -6.84 -18.33
N PRO A 274 16.15 -7.05 -17.08
CA PRO A 274 16.39 -8.38 -16.54
C PRO A 274 15.09 -9.17 -16.39
N VAL A 275 15.13 -10.43 -16.82
CA VAL A 275 14.09 -11.43 -16.53
C VAL A 275 14.63 -12.32 -15.43
N TYR A 276 13.93 -12.36 -14.31
CA TYR A 276 14.34 -13.11 -13.14
C TYR A 276 13.78 -14.52 -13.14
N GLY A 277 14.61 -15.48 -12.73
CA GLY A 277 14.29 -16.89 -12.67
C GLY A 277 14.90 -17.52 -11.43
N ALA A 278 14.25 -18.58 -10.95
CA ALA A 278 14.78 -19.38 -9.87
C ALA A 278 15.69 -20.50 -10.38
N HIS A 279 16.78 -20.77 -9.69
CA HIS A 279 17.57 -21.98 -9.88
C HIS A 279 17.94 -22.60 -8.54
N ARG A 280 18.13 -23.91 -8.51
CA ARG A 280 18.49 -24.64 -7.28
C ARG A 280 19.97 -24.40 -6.96
N LEU A 281 20.28 -24.22 -5.68
CA LEU A 281 21.65 -24.09 -5.19
C LEU A 281 22.27 -25.49 -5.05
N THR A 282 23.49 -25.68 -5.55
CA THR A 282 24.24 -26.96 -5.42
C THR A 282 25.26 -26.88 -4.29
N GLY A 283 25.79 -28.04 -3.86
CA GLY A 283 26.54 -28.21 -2.60
C GLY A 283 27.76 -27.31 -2.35
N ALA A 284 28.26 -26.56 -3.34
CA ALA A 284 29.28 -25.53 -3.12
C ALA A 284 28.70 -24.15 -2.73
N ASP A 285 27.48 -23.84 -3.19
CA ASP A 285 26.77 -22.60 -2.85
C ASP A 285 25.95 -22.76 -1.55
N ALA A 286 25.48 -23.98 -1.26
CA ALA A 286 24.75 -24.31 -0.03
C ALA A 286 25.62 -24.15 1.24
N ASP A 287 26.93 -24.43 1.17
CA ASP A 287 27.89 -24.26 2.27
C ASP A 287 28.21 -22.78 2.61
N THR A 288 27.74 -21.84 1.79
CA THR A 288 27.81 -20.39 2.07
C THR A 288 26.48 -19.78 2.49
N ALA A 289 25.40 -20.56 2.47
CA ALA A 289 24.15 -20.17 3.09
C ALA A 289 24.31 -20.31 4.61
N PRO A 290 23.96 -19.29 5.41
CA PRO A 290 24.11 -19.36 6.86
C PRO A 290 23.12 -20.39 7.42
N HIS A 291 23.57 -21.62 7.57
CA HIS A 291 23.01 -22.58 8.50
C HIS A 291 23.47 -22.15 9.90
N ASP A 292 22.52 -21.76 10.74
CA ASP A 292 22.68 -21.31 12.14
C ASP A 292 23.45 -20.00 12.35
N ALA A 293 22.76 -18.87 12.26
CA ALA A 293 23.14 -17.65 12.98
C ALA A 293 21.89 -16.82 13.37
N PRO A 294 21.78 -16.36 14.63
CA PRO A 294 20.71 -15.45 15.03
C PRO A 294 20.88 -14.10 14.33
N SER A 295 19.75 -13.50 13.97
CA SER A 295 19.61 -12.21 13.31
C SER A 295 20.57 -11.14 13.84
N ARG A 296 21.72 -11.00 13.19
CA ARG A 296 22.50 -9.77 13.14
C ARG A 296 22.61 -9.36 11.69
N TYR A 297 21.64 -8.55 11.26
CA TYR A 297 21.81 -7.68 10.12
C TYR A 297 22.96 -6.73 10.44
N THR A 298 24.16 -7.02 9.94
CA THR A 298 25.22 -6.03 9.82
C THR A 298 25.14 -5.45 8.41
N PRO A 299 24.75 -4.18 8.25
CA PRO A 299 24.67 -3.58 6.93
C PRO A 299 26.07 -3.52 6.33
N ARG A 300 26.23 -4.03 5.11
CA ARG A 300 27.40 -3.69 4.28
C ARG A 300 27.44 -2.16 4.11
N PRO A 301 28.63 -1.52 4.14
CA PRO A 301 28.73 -0.09 3.92
C PRO A 301 28.27 0.20 2.49
N GLY A 302 27.14 0.89 2.36
CA GLY A 302 26.38 1.08 1.11
C GLY A 302 24.85 1.03 1.29
N ALA A 303 24.35 0.74 2.50
CA ALA A 303 22.93 0.68 2.86
C ALA A 303 22.12 2.00 2.67
N SER A 304 22.74 3.09 2.22
CA SER A 304 22.02 4.33 1.91
C SER A 304 21.19 4.24 0.64
N ASP A 305 21.49 3.33 -0.29
CA ASP A 305 20.82 3.33 -1.60
C ASP A 305 19.52 2.50 -1.63
N PHE A 306 19.39 1.48 -0.77
CA PHE A 306 18.19 0.63 -0.69
C PHE A 306 16.96 1.39 -0.16
N GLU A 307 17.09 2.15 0.93
CA GLU A 307 16.03 3.02 1.44
C GLU A 307 15.71 4.17 0.47
N ARG A 308 16.71 4.68 -0.26
CA ARG A 308 16.53 5.74 -1.26
C ARG A 308 15.80 5.26 -2.51
N ILE A 309 16.09 4.05 -3.01
CA ILE A 309 15.43 3.48 -4.20
C ILE A 309 14.00 3.00 -3.84
N ALA A 310 13.80 2.39 -2.66
CA ALA A 310 12.46 2.03 -2.18
C ALA A 310 11.56 3.27 -1.97
N THR A 311 12.14 4.40 -1.56
CA THR A 311 11.42 5.69 -1.45
C THR A 311 11.15 6.35 -2.82
N ALA A 312 11.99 6.09 -3.82
CA ALA A 312 11.88 6.66 -5.16
C ALA A 312 10.85 5.93 -6.05
N VAL A 313 10.72 4.61 -5.91
CA VAL A 313 9.81 3.77 -6.70
C VAL A 313 8.38 3.81 -6.15
N TRP A 314 8.24 3.77 -4.82
CA TRP A 314 6.93 3.72 -4.15
C TRP A 314 6.48 5.09 -3.61
N GLY A 315 7.29 6.13 -3.83
CA GLY A 315 7.01 7.54 -3.57
C GLY A 315 7.01 7.97 -2.10
N ARG A 316 7.70 9.07 -1.80
CA ARG A 316 7.21 10.09 -0.84
C ARG A 316 6.34 11.12 -1.59
N PRO A 317 5.30 11.68 -0.94
CA PRO A 317 4.42 12.67 -1.56
C PRO A 317 5.09 14.04 -1.68
N GLY A 318 5.12 14.57 -2.91
CA GLY A 318 5.17 15.99 -3.24
C GLY A 318 6.47 16.76 -2.96
N ALA A 319 7.35 16.87 -3.96
CA ALA A 319 8.29 17.99 -4.06
C ALA A 319 8.17 18.61 -5.47
N GLY A 320 7.48 19.75 -5.53
CA GLY A 320 7.44 20.61 -6.69
C GLY A 320 8.75 21.38 -6.84
N SER A 321 9.12 21.58 -8.09
CA SER A 321 10.18 22.43 -8.65
C SER A 321 10.45 23.74 -7.90
N GLU A 322 11.73 24.00 -7.62
CA GLU A 322 12.27 25.31 -7.22
C GLU A 322 12.01 26.39 -8.30
N PRO A 323 11.84 27.65 -7.88
CA PRO A 323 12.53 28.73 -8.58
C PRO A 323 13.27 29.69 -7.62
N ASP A 324 14.51 29.95 -8.05
CA ASP A 324 15.24 31.23 -8.12
C ASP A 324 15.24 32.21 -6.92
N GLN A 325 16.47 32.56 -6.52
CA GLN A 325 16.82 33.40 -5.39
C GLN A 325 16.94 34.87 -5.83
N SER A 326 16.14 35.75 -5.23
CA SER A 326 16.52 37.16 -5.08
C SER A 326 15.82 37.81 -3.88
N SER A 327 16.57 38.03 -2.81
CA SER A 327 16.24 38.96 -1.70
C SER A 327 16.26 40.43 -2.19
N PRO A 328 15.59 41.35 -1.47
CA PRO A 328 16.31 42.06 -0.40
C PRO A 328 15.50 42.35 0.89
N ASP A 329 16.24 42.31 2.00
CA ASP A 329 16.18 43.16 3.20
C ASP A 329 14.84 43.61 3.82
N GLY A 330 14.58 43.07 5.02
CA GLY A 330 14.76 43.82 6.27
C GLY A 330 13.61 44.72 6.75
N ARG A 331 12.92 44.29 7.82
CA ARG A 331 12.94 44.95 9.16
C ARG A 331 11.96 44.30 10.14
N GLU A 332 12.49 44.01 11.31
CA GLU A 332 11.87 43.60 12.57
C GLU A 332 10.81 44.63 13.02
N ALA A 333 9.60 44.16 13.35
CA ALA A 333 9.08 43.85 14.69
C ALA A 333 8.50 45.07 15.42
N GLU A 334 7.19 45.02 15.73
CA GLU A 334 6.62 45.67 16.91
C GLU A 334 5.24 45.09 17.28
N THR A 335 5.27 44.32 18.37
CA THR A 335 4.30 44.14 19.46
C THR A 335 2.89 44.75 19.37
N GLY A 336 1.87 43.90 19.57
CA GLY A 336 0.54 44.34 20.02
C GLY A 336 -0.52 43.24 20.09
N VAL A 337 -0.73 42.66 21.28
CA VAL A 337 -1.96 41.93 21.64
C VAL A 337 -2.82 42.92 22.46
N PRO A 338 -4.11 43.13 22.12
CA PRO A 338 -5.16 42.56 22.96
C PRO A 338 -6.50 42.21 22.26
N GLY A 339 -7.13 41.12 22.71
CA GLY A 339 -8.52 41.15 23.16
C GLY A 339 -9.65 40.70 22.21
N GLN A 340 -10.16 39.49 22.51
CA GLN A 340 -11.58 39.08 22.56
C GLN A 340 -12.47 39.08 21.31
N ASP A 341 -13.09 37.91 21.11
CA ASP A 341 -14.42 37.66 20.55
C ASP A 341 -14.84 38.46 19.31
N THR A 342 -14.55 37.90 18.13
CA THR A 342 -15.55 37.85 17.05
C THR A 342 -15.40 36.53 16.29
N ARG A 343 -16.37 35.63 16.45
CA ARG A 343 -16.58 34.53 15.49
C ARG A 343 -16.94 35.17 14.15
N PRO A 344 -16.36 34.77 13.00
CA PRO A 344 -16.95 35.10 11.72
C PRO A 344 -18.05 34.08 11.39
N SER A 345 -19.09 34.03 12.22
CA SER A 345 -20.39 33.45 11.87
C SER A 345 -21.35 34.62 11.68
N ASP A 346 -21.62 35.01 10.42
CA ASP A 346 -22.81 35.77 9.96
C ASP A 346 -22.70 36.36 8.54
N LEU A 347 -21.72 35.99 7.73
CA LEU A 347 -21.73 36.31 6.29
C LEU A 347 -22.07 35.05 5.48
N PRO A 348 -23.17 35.02 4.69
CA PRO A 348 -23.29 34.02 3.64
C PRO A 348 -22.09 34.23 2.71
N ALA A 349 -21.25 33.21 2.54
CA ALA A 349 -20.14 33.33 1.61
C ALA A 349 -20.73 33.62 0.22
N PRO A 350 -20.45 34.78 -0.41
CA PRO A 350 -20.83 34.95 -1.79
C PRO A 350 -20.10 33.83 -2.52
N LEU A 351 -20.83 33.08 -3.36
CA LEU A 351 -20.31 32.03 -4.24
C LEU A 351 -19.30 32.59 -5.27
N GLY A 352 -18.62 33.70 -4.99
CA GLY A 352 -17.75 34.44 -5.87
C GLY A 352 -18.30 34.50 -7.30
N PRO A 353 -17.52 34.10 -8.32
CA PRO A 353 -17.98 34.05 -9.70
C PRO A 353 -19.08 33.00 -9.96
N TYR A 354 -19.26 32.01 -9.08
CA TYR A 354 -20.21 30.90 -9.23
C TYR A 354 -21.66 31.30 -8.96
N ALA A 355 -21.93 32.39 -8.23
CA ALA A 355 -23.28 32.93 -8.05
C ALA A 355 -23.94 33.26 -9.41
N ALA A 356 -23.14 33.77 -10.35
CA ALA A 356 -23.60 34.07 -11.71
C ALA A 356 -24.00 32.81 -12.49
N VAL A 357 -23.29 31.68 -12.27
CA VAL A 357 -23.63 30.40 -12.88
C VAL A 357 -24.98 29.90 -12.33
N GLN A 358 -25.13 29.89 -11.01
CA GLN A 358 -26.35 29.41 -10.35
C GLN A 358 -27.59 30.24 -10.74
N GLY A 359 -27.44 31.56 -10.90
CA GLY A 359 -28.55 32.46 -11.26
C GLY A 359 -29.10 32.28 -12.68
N VAL A 360 -28.33 31.66 -13.59
CA VAL A 360 -28.74 31.44 -14.98
C VAL A 360 -28.75 29.96 -15.39
N ALA A 361 -28.42 29.06 -14.47
CA ALA A 361 -28.44 27.61 -14.64
C ALA A 361 -29.83 27.11 -15.08
N ARG A 362 -29.86 26.20 -16.05
CA ARG A 362 -31.10 25.67 -16.66
C ARG A 362 -31.14 24.15 -16.74
N GLY A 363 -30.16 23.44 -16.19
CA GLY A 363 -30.05 21.99 -16.31
C GLY A 363 -29.75 21.53 -17.74
N GLN A 364 -29.09 22.35 -18.57
CA GLN A 364 -28.80 22.03 -19.98
C GLN A 364 -27.30 21.78 -20.20
N ARG A 365 -26.93 20.54 -20.55
CA ARG A 365 -25.53 20.13 -20.75
C ARG A 365 -24.79 20.97 -21.80
N LYS A 366 -25.50 21.47 -22.82
CA LYS A 366 -24.92 22.29 -23.90
C LYS A 366 -24.40 23.65 -23.42
N ASP A 367 -24.80 24.10 -22.25
CA ASP A 367 -24.35 25.37 -21.66
C ASP A 367 -22.93 25.27 -21.07
N TYR A 368 -22.37 24.05 -21.03
CA TYR A 368 -21.04 23.76 -20.52
C TYR A 368 -20.12 23.22 -21.62
N ALA A 369 -19.00 23.91 -21.83
CA ALA A 369 -17.89 23.44 -22.66
C ALA A 369 -16.92 22.64 -21.78
N LEU A 370 -16.88 21.32 -21.96
CA LEU A 370 -16.02 20.42 -21.17
C LEU A 370 -14.65 20.30 -21.82
N GLU A 371 -13.61 20.21 -21.00
CA GLU A 371 -12.27 19.83 -21.45
C GLU A 371 -12.24 18.43 -22.07
N ARG A 372 -11.23 18.18 -22.91
CA ARG A 372 -11.14 16.94 -23.71
C ARG A 372 -11.00 15.70 -22.83
N LEU A 373 -10.28 15.80 -21.73
CA LEU A 373 -9.99 14.71 -20.80
C LEU A 373 -10.59 15.02 -19.42
N PRO A 374 -11.07 14.00 -18.68
CA PRO A 374 -11.51 14.19 -17.31
C PRO A 374 -10.30 14.45 -16.39
N MET A 375 -10.54 15.18 -15.29
CA MET A 375 -9.53 15.48 -14.27
C MET A 375 -9.06 14.24 -13.51
N LYS A 376 -9.89 13.19 -13.47
CA LYS A 376 -9.57 11.89 -12.85
C LYS A 376 -10.19 10.78 -13.71
N VAL A 377 -9.44 9.70 -13.94
CA VAL A 377 -9.89 8.52 -14.69
C VAL A 377 -10.10 7.39 -13.69
N GLY A 378 -11.32 6.86 -13.60
CA GLY A 378 -11.71 5.79 -12.64
C GLY A 378 -12.78 6.23 -11.63
N GLY A 379 -13.45 5.26 -11.00
CA GLY A 379 -14.54 5.50 -10.02
C GLY A 379 -15.95 5.46 -10.60
N GLN A 380 -16.95 5.93 -9.86
CA GLN A 380 -18.38 5.85 -10.24
C GLN A 380 -18.85 7.00 -11.15
N ALA A 381 -18.02 8.05 -11.30
CA ALA A 381 -18.29 9.24 -12.09
C ALA A 381 -16.99 9.83 -12.64
N GLN A 382 -17.08 10.50 -13.80
CA GLN A 382 -16.04 11.31 -14.39
C GLN A 382 -16.25 12.78 -14.00
N VAL A 383 -15.20 13.44 -13.53
CA VAL A 383 -15.21 14.89 -13.30
C VAL A 383 -14.39 15.55 -14.40
N PHE A 384 -15.00 16.51 -15.09
CA PHE A 384 -14.35 17.31 -16.11
C PHE A 384 -14.20 18.73 -15.59
N GLU A 385 -13.08 19.37 -15.91
CA GLU A 385 -13.07 20.81 -15.93
C GLU A 385 -13.98 21.28 -17.08
N ALA A 386 -14.79 22.30 -16.84
CA ALA A 386 -15.68 22.86 -17.84
C ALA A 386 -15.77 24.38 -17.71
N THR A 387 -16.12 25.05 -18.80
CA THR A 387 -16.45 26.48 -18.81
C THR A 387 -17.96 26.64 -19.04
N HIS A 388 -18.63 27.35 -18.13
CA HIS A 388 -20.03 27.74 -18.32
C HIS A 388 -20.11 28.88 -19.35
N LYS A 389 -20.70 28.61 -20.51
CA LYS A 389 -20.59 29.47 -21.71
C LYS A 389 -21.16 30.87 -21.53
N ALA A 390 -22.25 31.01 -20.77
CA ALA A 390 -22.92 32.31 -20.60
C ALA A 390 -22.13 33.26 -19.69
N THR A 391 -21.41 32.73 -18.71
CA THR A 391 -20.67 33.55 -17.71
C THR A 391 -19.17 33.52 -17.89
N GLY A 392 -18.62 32.57 -18.67
CA GLY A 392 -17.18 32.35 -18.83
C GLY A 392 -16.50 31.73 -17.60
N VAL A 393 -17.27 31.32 -16.59
CA VAL A 393 -16.74 30.80 -15.32
C VAL A 393 -16.33 29.33 -15.48
N ARG A 394 -15.12 29.00 -15.03
CA ARG A 394 -14.62 27.61 -14.94
C ARG A 394 -15.28 26.89 -13.78
N VAL A 395 -15.72 25.66 -13.98
CA VAL A 395 -16.48 24.83 -13.04
C VAL A 395 -16.04 23.37 -13.14
N ALA A 396 -16.37 22.56 -12.14
CA ALA A 396 -16.24 21.12 -12.20
C ALA A 396 -17.59 20.49 -12.64
N PHE A 397 -17.54 19.68 -13.69
CA PHE A 397 -18.70 18.98 -14.26
C PHE A 397 -18.59 17.48 -13.96
N LYS A 398 -19.40 16.97 -13.03
CA LYS A 398 -19.43 15.54 -12.64
C LYS A 398 -20.50 14.82 -13.46
N ARG A 399 -20.08 13.84 -14.26
CA ARG A 399 -20.93 13.00 -15.11
C ARG A 399 -20.75 11.53 -14.79
N ARG A 400 -21.82 10.76 -14.92
CA ARG A 400 -21.87 9.34 -14.59
C ARG A 400 -21.31 8.48 -15.72
N LEU A 401 -20.78 7.31 -15.38
CA LEU A 401 -20.17 6.38 -16.35
C LEU A 401 -21.17 5.37 -16.96
N SER A 402 -22.31 5.09 -16.31
CA SER A 402 -23.25 4.01 -16.73
C SER A 402 -24.72 4.48 -16.83
N TRP A 403 -25.42 3.94 -17.84
CA TRP A 403 -26.87 4.04 -18.08
C TRP A 403 -27.69 2.86 -17.52
N ARG A 404 -27.08 1.83 -16.92
CA ARG A 404 -27.79 0.65 -16.38
C ARG A 404 -27.95 0.72 -14.85
N ASP A 405 -29.22 0.79 -14.45
CA ASP A 405 -29.92 0.47 -13.19
C ASP A 405 -29.19 0.47 -11.83
N THR A 406 -29.75 1.22 -10.85
CA THR A 406 -29.24 1.75 -9.55
C THR A 406 -28.65 3.17 -9.48
N PRO A 407 -28.16 3.81 -10.57
CA PRO A 407 -27.34 4.98 -10.38
C PRO A 407 -28.22 6.26 -10.17
N THR A 408 -29.44 6.40 -10.69
CA THR A 408 -30.28 7.63 -10.53
C THR A 408 -30.52 8.04 -9.07
N ALA A 409 -30.61 7.07 -8.15
CA ALA A 409 -30.85 7.34 -6.73
C ALA A 409 -29.70 8.09 -6.04
N ARG A 410 -28.43 7.85 -6.42
CA ARG A 410 -27.26 8.49 -5.79
C ARG A 410 -27.12 9.98 -6.18
N MET A 411 -27.24 10.27 -7.47
CA MET A 411 -27.22 11.65 -7.98
C MET A 411 -28.44 12.45 -7.46
N ARG A 412 -29.61 11.79 -7.38
CA ARG A 412 -30.78 12.41 -6.77
C ARG A 412 -30.56 12.73 -5.29
N ARG A 413 -29.83 11.89 -4.53
CA ARG A 413 -29.46 12.20 -3.14
C ARG A 413 -28.54 13.41 -3.03
N GLU A 414 -27.49 13.52 -3.87
CA GLU A 414 -26.62 14.71 -3.87
C GLU A 414 -27.43 16.00 -4.10
N ILE A 415 -28.43 15.96 -4.97
CA ILE A 415 -29.32 17.10 -5.23
C ILE A 415 -30.30 17.35 -4.07
N GLU A 416 -30.83 16.30 -3.43
CA GLU A 416 -31.69 16.43 -2.25
C GLU A 416 -30.95 17.04 -1.07
N VAL A 417 -29.76 16.55 -0.76
CA VAL A 417 -28.89 17.09 0.30
C VAL A 417 -28.54 18.56 0.01
N ALA A 418 -28.32 18.91 -1.25
CA ALA A 418 -28.06 20.30 -1.62
C ALA A 418 -29.21 21.24 -1.27
N GLN A 419 -30.46 20.77 -1.15
CA GLN A 419 -31.58 21.62 -0.72
C GLN A 419 -31.43 22.15 0.70
N ASP A 420 -30.86 21.32 1.59
CA ASP A 420 -30.64 21.68 2.99
C ASP A 420 -29.27 22.36 3.20
N LEU A 421 -28.24 21.97 2.42
CA LEU A 421 -26.85 22.34 2.70
C LEU A 421 -26.23 23.37 1.75
N ASN A 422 -26.86 23.76 0.63
CA ASN A 422 -26.19 24.64 -0.37
C ASN A 422 -25.68 25.97 0.19
N SER A 423 -26.34 26.51 1.22
CA SER A 423 -25.95 27.76 1.88
C SER A 423 -24.85 27.59 2.92
N HIS A 424 -24.48 26.36 3.27
CA HIS A 424 -23.50 26.09 4.31
C HIS A 424 -22.07 26.38 3.79
N PRO A 425 -21.23 27.13 4.54
CA PRO A 425 -19.90 27.54 4.07
C PRO A 425 -18.96 26.37 3.81
N ASN A 426 -19.08 25.27 4.57
CA ASN A 426 -18.26 24.07 4.44
C ASN A 426 -18.92 22.95 3.63
N TYR A 427 -19.98 23.24 2.87
CA TYR A 427 -20.57 22.33 1.89
C TYR A 427 -20.08 22.69 0.48
N VAL A 428 -19.82 21.69 -0.37
CA VAL A 428 -19.51 21.93 -1.80
C VAL A 428 -20.83 22.17 -2.55
N PRO A 429 -21.13 23.40 -2.99
CA PRO A 429 -22.44 23.74 -3.50
C PRO A 429 -22.70 23.13 -4.88
N VAL A 430 -23.96 22.75 -5.12
CA VAL A 430 -24.45 22.36 -6.45
C VAL A 430 -24.93 23.62 -7.16
N LEU A 431 -24.28 23.94 -8.29
CA LEU A 431 -24.54 25.14 -9.09
C LEU A 431 -25.61 24.89 -10.15
N ASP A 432 -25.58 23.72 -10.78
CA ASP A 432 -26.54 23.26 -11.79
C ASP A 432 -26.55 21.74 -11.79
N ALA A 433 -27.65 21.12 -12.20
CA ALA A 433 -27.73 19.67 -12.27
C ALA A 433 -28.83 19.23 -13.23
N ASN A 434 -28.65 18.02 -13.78
CA ASN A 434 -29.71 17.29 -14.45
C ASN A 434 -29.70 15.84 -13.95
N PRO A 435 -30.57 15.48 -13.00
CA PRO A 435 -30.61 14.13 -12.45
C PRO A 435 -31.05 13.09 -13.48
N VAL A 436 -31.81 13.48 -14.50
CA VAL A 436 -32.31 12.59 -15.56
C VAL A 436 -31.18 12.23 -16.51
N GLU A 437 -30.40 13.22 -16.94
CA GLU A 437 -29.21 13.01 -17.79
C GLU A 437 -27.97 12.56 -16.99
N GLY A 438 -28.06 12.55 -15.66
CA GLY A 438 -27.04 12.00 -14.80
C GLY A 438 -25.77 12.85 -14.71
N TRP A 439 -25.91 14.15 -14.46
CA TRP A 439 -24.76 15.02 -14.21
C TRP A 439 -25.09 16.17 -13.24
N LEU A 440 -24.06 16.71 -12.60
CA LEU A 440 -24.12 17.93 -11.81
C LEU A 440 -22.88 18.81 -12.04
N VAL A 441 -23.00 20.08 -11.65
CA VAL A 441 -21.96 21.10 -11.74
C VAL A 441 -21.72 21.69 -10.36
N MET A 442 -20.45 21.85 -10.01
CA MET A 442 -19.97 22.41 -8.75
C MET A 442 -18.77 23.33 -8.97
N PRO A 443 -18.38 24.15 -7.98
CA PRO A 443 -17.16 24.95 -8.08
C PRO A 443 -15.94 24.11 -8.41
N LEU A 444 -15.01 24.68 -9.17
CA LEU A 444 -13.73 24.04 -9.45
C LEU A 444 -12.83 24.19 -8.21
N ALA A 445 -12.50 23.07 -7.55
CA ALA A 445 -11.63 23.04 -6.39
C ALA A 445 -10.20 23.48 -6.73
N GLN A 446 -9.55 24.18 -5.80
CA GLN A 446 -8.13 24.51 -5.94
C GLN A 446 -7.28 23.26 -5.74
N CYS A 447 -7.68 22.42 -4.78
CA CYS A 447 -7.08 21.14 -4.45
C CYS A 447 -7.99 20.34 -3.50
N THR A 448 -7.63 19.10 -3.24
CA THR A 448 -8.25 18.22 -2.25
C THR A 448 -7.41 18.19 -0.96
N ALA A 449 -7.92 17.57 0.11
CA ALA A 449 -7.12 17.31 1.29
C ALA A 449 -5.92 16.39 0.98
N GLU A 450 -6.05 15.47 0.01
CA GLU A 450 -4.95 14.59 -0.45
C GLU A 450 -3.74 15.41 -0.91
N ASP A 451 -3.98 16.46 -1.69
CA ASP A 451 -2.95 17.32 -2.26
C ASP A 451 -2.22 18.18 -1.22
N ARG A 452 -2.82 18.38 -0.04
CA ARG A 452 -2.29 19.23 1.05
C ARG A 452 -1.92 18.46 2.30
N ARG A 453 -1.78 17.14 2.21
CA ARG A 453 -1.50 16.28 3.38
C ARG A 453 -0.34 16.77 4.24
N GLU A 454 0.76 17.20 3.62
CA GLU A 454 1.94 17.65 4.37
C GLU A 454 1.64 18.87 5.24
N GLN A 455 0.78 19.78 4.77
CA GLN A 455 0.33 20.95 5.53
C GLN A 455 -0.59 20.53 6.68
N LEU A 456 -1.39 19.47 6.48
CA LEU A 456 -2.30 18.92 7.50
C LEU A 456 -1.60 18.19 8.65
N LYS A 457 -0.25 18.10 8.64
CA LYS A 457 0.50 17.69 9.84
C LYS A 457 0.56 18.80 10.88
N GLU A 458 0.44 20.05 10.46
CA GLU A 458 0.39 21.19 11.36
C GLU A 458 -0.93 21.19 12.14
N THR A 459 -0.83 21.36 13.47
CA THR A 459 -2.00 21.22 14.37
C THR A 459 -3.10 22.24 14.04
N THR A 460 -2.74 23.46 13.65
CA THR A 460 -3.71 24.50 13.28
C THR A 460 -4.45 24.17 11.98
N GLU A 461 -3.72 23.75 10.95
CA GLU A 461 -4.29 23.39 9.64
C GLU A 461 -5.21 22.16 9.74
N LEU A 462 -4.80 21.16 10.53
CA LEU A 462 -5.64 19.99 10.79
C LEU A 462 -6.89 20.35 11.58
N ALA A 463 -6.76 21.18 12.62
CA ALA A 463 -7.90 21.64 13.40
C ALA A 463 -8.88 22.44 12.53
N ASP A 464 -8.40 23.30 11.64
CA ASP A 464 -9.23 24.07 10.71
C ASP A 464 -10.00 23.16 9.74
N LEU A 465 -9.34 22.14 9.19
CA LEU A 465 -10.00 21.12 8.36
C LEU A 465 -11.07 20.37 9.16
N VAL A 466 -10.72 19.86 10.34
CA VAL A 466 -11.64 19.05 11.14
C VAL A 466 -12.84 19.88 11.59
N ASN A 467 -12.64 21.11 12.06
CA ASN A 467 -13.73 22.01 12.43
C ASN A 467 -14.67 22.29 11.25
N ALA A 468 -14.13 22.52 10.04
CA ALA A 468 -14.93 22.68 8.84
C ALA A 468 -15.81 21.45 8.53
N LEU A 469 -15.29 20.24 8.73
CA LEU A 469 -16.08 19.01 8.59
C LEU A 469 -17.16 18.91 9.66
N LEU A 470 -16.82 19.20 10.92
CA LEU A 470 -17.78 19.15 12.03
C LEU A 470 -18.92 20.16 11.84
N ASP A 471 -18.64 21.36 11.35
CA ASP A 471 -19.66 22.39 11.08
C ASP A 471 -20.71 21.90 10.06
N VAL A 472 -20.28 21.34 8.91
CA VAL A 472 -21.22 20.85 7.89
C VAL A 472 -21.93 19.57 8.32
N LEU A 473 -21.23 18.67 9.00
CA LEU A 473 -21.81 17.42 9.50
C LEU A 473 -22.85 17.71 10.60
N GLU A 474 -22.63 18.71 11.45
CA GLU A 474 -23.59 19.12 12.49
C GLU A 474 -24.93 19.54 11.87
N VAL A 475 -24.90 20.36 10.82
CA VAL A 475 -26.12 20.77 10.12
C VAL A 475 -26.73 19.58 9.39
N ALA A 476 -25.93 18.74 8.74
CA ALA A 476 -26.39 17.56 8.03
C ALA A 476 -27.11 16.57 8.96
N HIS A 477 -26.50 16.24 10.12
CA HIS A 477 -27.06 15.34 11.13
C HIS A 477 -28.36 15.87 11.74
N ASN A 478 -28.60 17.19 11.70
CA ASN A 478 -29.77 17.84 12.30
C ASN A 478 -30.81 18.38 11.31
N ALA A 479 -30.59 18.27 10.00
CA ALA A 479 -31.42 18.93 8.97
C ALA A 479 -32.92 18.56 9.03
N HIS A 480 -33.25 17.33 9.43
CA HIS A 480 -34.62 16.80 9.59
C HIS A 480 -34.66 15.76 10.73
N ALA A 481 -35.85 15.26 11.10
CA ALA A 481 -36.06 14.38 12.28
C ALA A 481 -35.16 13.13 12.39
N ASP A 482 -34.51 12.72 11.29
CA ASP A 482 -33.56 11.59 11.26
C ASP A 482 -32.18 11.92 10.62
N GLY A 483 -31.94 13.18 10.22
CA GLY A 483 -30.64 13.66 9.70
C GLY A 483 -30.10 13.03 8.41
N TRP A 484 -29.03 13.61 7.87
CA TRP A 484 -28.22 13.07 6.76
C TRP A 484 -26.88 12.55 7.27
N ILE A 485 -26.56 11.28 7.01
CA ILE A 485 -25.27 10.67 7.36
C ILE A 485 -24.45 10.49 6.09
N HIS A 486 -23.22 11.02 6.05
CA HIS A 486 -22.38 11.08 4.85
C HIS A 486 -21.88 9.70 4.40
N ARG A 487 -21.33 8.90 5.32
CA ARG A 487 -20.85 7.52 5.14
C ARG A 487 -19.62 7.32 4.25
N ASP A 488 -19.06 8.41 3.73
CA ASP A 488 -17.90 8.38 2.83
C ASP A 488 -16.98 9.59 3.05
N VAL A 489 -16.75 9.92 4.33
CA VAL A 489 -15.81 10.98 4.71
C VAL A 489 -14.39 10.46 4.48
N LYS A 490 -13.70 11.02 3.49
CA LYS A 490 -12.32 10.67 3.09
C LYS A 490 -11.60 11.87 2.47
N PRO A 491 -10.26 11.87 2.41
CA PRO A 491 -9.46 13.00 1.91
C PRO A 491 -9.86 13.48 0.51
N SER A 492 -10.14 12.57 -0.43
CA SER A 492 -10.52 12.94 -1.80
C SER A 492 -11.86 13.70 -1.91
N ASN A 493 -12.71 13.62 -0.89
CA ASN A 493 -14.03 14.25 -0.83
C ASN A 493 -13.99 15.60 -0.10
N ILE A 494 -12.83 15.98 0.45
CA ILE A 494 -12.63 17.22 1.20
C ILE A 494 -11.89 18.19 0.29
N LEU A 495 -12.59 19.23 -0.15
CA LEU A 495 -12.12 20.16 -1.17
C LEU A 495 -11.72 21.50 -0.55
N TYR A 496 -10.61 22.07 -1.01
CA TYR A 496 -10.22 23.43 -0.65
C TYR A 496 -10.74 24.42 -1.70
N LEU A 497 -11.63 25.30 -1.27
CA LEU A 497 -12.36 26.24 -2.11
C LEU A 497 -12.37 27.63 -1.45
N GLU A 498 -11.81 28.62 -2.14
CA GLU A 498 -11.84 30.02 -1.72
C GLU A 498 -11.31 30.24 -0.28
N GLY A 499 -10.22 29.55 0.05
CA GLY A 499 -9.57 29.66 1.36
C GLY A 499 -10.20 28.82 2.48
N ARG A 500 -11.16 27.93 2.17
CA ARG A 500 -11.86 27.11 3.17
C ARG A 500 -12.00 25.66 2.74
N TRP A 501 -11.98 24.76 3.73
CA TRP A 501 -12.31 23.35 3.55
C TRP A 501 -13.82 23.16 3.42
N ARG A 502 -14.23 22.36 2.43
CA ARG A 502 -15.63 22.01 2.17
C ARG A 502 -15.78 20.52 1.89
N LEU A 503 -16.83 19.90 2.40
CA LEU A 503 -17.14 18.48 2.21
C LEU A 503 -18.07 18.29 1.00
N GLY A 504 -17.63 17.44 0.06
CA GLY A 504 -18.37 17.07 -1.15
C GLY A 504 -18.65 15.57 -1.25
N ASP A 505 -19.27 15.17 -2.37
CA ASP A 505 -19.62 13.77 -2.70
C ASP A 505 -20.61 13.06 -1.76
N TRP A 506 -21.83 13.62 -1.70
CA TRP A 506 -22.95 13.14 -0.88
C TRP A 506 -23.74 11.98 -1.53
N GLY A 507 -23.14 11.24 -2.46
CA GLY A 507 -23.82 10.21 -3.27
C GLY A 507 -24.19 8.93 -2.50
N VAL A 508 -23.55 8.69 -1.36
CA VAL A 508 -23.70 7.48 -0.53
C VAL A 508 -24.56 7.71 0.73
N VAL A 509 -25.20 8.88 0.81
CA VAL A 509 -25.99 9.34 1.95
C VAL A 509 -27.30 8.56 2.12
N ARG A 510 -27.81 8.48 3.36
CA ARG A 510 -29.07 7.80 3.71
C ARG A 510 -30.18 8.79 4.10
N ARG A 511 -31.41 8.48 3.68
CA ARG A 511 -32.65 9.14 4.11
C ARG A 511 -33.10 8.73 5.54
N PRO A 512 -33.94 9.57 6.17
CA PRO A 512 -34.71 9.27 7.38
C PRO A 512 -35.33 7.87 7.50
N ARG A 513 -35.48 7.36 8.75
CA ARG A 513 -36.19 6.10 9.05
C ARG A 513 -37.67 6.26 8.66
N GLY A 514 -38.18 5.36 7.80
CA GLY A 514 -39.60 5.31 7.44
C GLY A 514 -39.98 5.74 6.00
N GLN A 515 -39.02 6.09 5.14
CA GLN A 515 -39.27 6.44 3.73
C GLN A 515 -38.48 5.60 2.70
N THR A 516 -38.17 4.34 3.02
CA THR A 516 -37.45 3.43 2.12
C THR A 516 -38.40 2.46 1.43
N THR A 517 -38.68 2.64 0.15
CA THR A 517 -39.10 1.54 -0.73
C THR A 517 -37.85 0.82 -1.23
N SER A 518 -37.51 -0.30 -0.57
CA SER A 518 -36.89 -1.54 -1.10
C SER A 518 -35.92 -2.19 -0.09
N ASP A 519 -36.30 -3.39 0.38
CA ASP A 519 -35.56 -4.27 1.28
C ASP A 519 -34.47 -5.12 0.56
N ARG A 520 -33.83 -4.62 -0.51
CA ARG A 520 -33.06 -5.48 -1.43
C ARG A 520 -31.65 -5.04 -1.83
N THR A 521 -31.03 -4.10 -1.13
CA THR A 521 -29.65 -3.69 -1.44
C THR A 521 -28.74 -3.84 -0.22
N ARG A 522 -28.27 -5.07 0.04
CA ARG A 522 -27.06 -5.35 0.84
C ARG A 522 -25.81 -5.00 0.00
N ALA A 523 -25.70 -3.75 -0.44
CA ALA A 523 -24.47 -3.26 -1.06
C ALA A 523 -23.65 -2.58 0.04
N GLU A 524 -22.41 -3.02 0.21
CA GLU A 524 -21.42 -2.37 1.09
C GLU A 524 -21.28 -0.89 0.72
N VAL A 525 -21.17 -0.03 1.73
CA VAL A 525 -21.27 1.44 1.60
C VAL A 525 -20.08 2.08 2.30
N GLY A 526 -19.29 2.85 1.54
CA GLY A 526 -18.15 3.63 2.02
C GLY A 526 -16.86 3.26 1.28
N THR A 527 -15.80 4.01 1.52
CA THR A 527 -14.45 3.74 0.97
C THR A 527 -13.61 2.97 1.97
N ASP A 528 -12.95 1.91 1.48
CA ASP A 528 -12.08 1.05 2.28
C ASP A 528 -11.03 1.86 3.05
N GLY A 529 -10.87 1.48 4.32
CA GLY A 529 -9.96 2.15 5.23
C GLY A 529 -10.51 3.39 5.91
N PHE A 530 -11.43 4.15 5.31
CA PHE A 530 -12.02 5.35 5.93
C PHE A 530 -13.42 5.10 6.49
N ALA A 531 -14.19 4.21 5.88
CA ALA A 531 -15.53 3.86 6.30
C ALA A 531 -15.55 3.14 7.65
N ALA A 532 -16.57 3.45 8.47
CA ALA A 532 -16.75 2.83 9.77
C ALA A 532 -17.09 1.33 9.64
N PRO A 533 -16.54 0.44 10.49
CA PRO A 533 -16.72 -1.01 10.36
C PRO A 533 -18.17 -1.48 10.30
N GLU A 534 -19.05 -0.81 11.04
CA GLU A 534 -20.48 -1.11 11.05
C GLU A 534 -21.19 -0.85 9.72
N LEU A 535 -20.62 -0.04 8.81
CA LEU A 535 -21.18 0.20 7.48
C LEU A 535 -21.12 -1.04 6.59
N PHE A 536 -20.16 -1.93 6.82
CA PHE A 536 -20.00 -3.18 6.07
C PHE A 536 -20.89 -4.31 6.64
N ILE A 537 -21.16 -4.28 7.95
CA ILE A 537 -22.01 -5.28 8.61
C ILE A 537 -23.49 -4.95 8.43
N ASN A 538 -23.87 -3.69 8.70
CA ASN A 538 -25.24 -3.23 8.66
C ASN A 538 -25.29 -1.73 8.33
N ALA A 539 -25.09 -1.40 7.06
CA ALA A 539 -25.24 -0.04 6.53
C ALA A 539 -26.60 0.61 6.84
N HIS A 540 -27.63 -0.17 7.22
CA HIS A 540 -28.95 0.34 7.56
C HIS A 540 -29.07 0.90 8.99
N ASP A 541 -28.10 0.68 9.87
CA ASP A 541 -28.14 1.21 11.25
C ASP A 541 -27.03 2.23 11.55
N ALA A 542 -26.37 2.76 10.51
CA ALA A 542 -25.38 3.81 10.67
C ALA A 542 -25.96 5.03 11.42
N THR A 543 -25.19 5.57 12.35
CA THR A 543 -25.48 6.76 13.15
C THR A 543 -24.48 7.87 12.81
N PRO A 544 -24.65 9.11 13.31
CA PRO A 544 -23.62 10.15 13.23
C PRO A 544 -22.20 9.71 13.64
N ALA A 545 -22.10 8.72 14.54
CA ALA A 545 -20.83 8.13 14.97
C ALA A 545 -20.05 7.44 13.84
N ALA A 546 -20.69 7.10 12.71
CA ALA A 546 -20.02 6.58 11.51
C ALA A 546 -19.25 7.68 10.76
N ASP A 547 -19.81 8.90 10.67
CA ASP A 547 -19.10 10.04 10.05
C ASP A 547 -17.96 10.52 10.96
N ILE A 548 -18.17 10.51 12.28
CA ILE A 548 -17.12 10.79 13.28
C ILE A 548 -15.95 9.82 13.15
N TYR A 549 -16.22 8.54 12.88
CA TYR A 549 -15.16 7.58 12.57
C TYR A 549 -14.39 7.98 11.30
N GLY A 550 -15.09 8.34 10.22
CA GLY A 550 -14.45 8.81 8.99
C GLY A 550 -13.57 10.05 9.21
N VAL A 551 -14.04 11.03 9.99
CA VAL A 551 -13.24 12.19 10.43
C VAL A 551 -12.01 11.73 11.23
N GLY A 552 -12.19 10.78 12.15
CA GLY A 552 -11.11 10.11 12.89
C GLY A 552 -10.04 9.51 11.99
N ARG A 553 -10.44 8.83 10.91
CA ARG A 553 -9.54 8.22 9.94
C ARG A 553 -8.84 9.26 9.07
N VAL A 554 -9.49 10.37 8.74
CA VAL A 554 -8.84 11.51 8.07
C VAL A 554 -7.76 12.12 8.96
N MET A 555 -8.04 12.33 10.26
CA MET A 555 -7.03 12.80 11.22
C MET A 555 -5.85 11.83 11.33
N ALA A 556 -6.12 10.53 11.46
CA ALA A 556 -5.08 9.50 11.50
C ALA A 556 -4.20 9.52 10.24
N TRP A 557 -4.82 9.56 9.06
CA TRP A 557 -4.15 9.60 7.76
C TRP A 557 -3.27 10.84 7.57
N ALA A 558 -3.75 12.00 8.01
CA ALA A 558 -3.03 13.27 7.90
C ALA A 558 -1.75 13.25 8.76
N LEU A 559 -1.87 12.78 10.00
CA LEU A 559 -0.79 12.83 10.99
C LEU A 559 0.24 11.70 10.85
N THR A 560 -0.18 10.50 10.47
CA THR A 560 0.72 9.32 10.41
C THR A 560 1.54 9.27 9.14
N GLY A 561 0.97 9.72 8.03
CA GLY A 561 1.60 9.45 6.75
C GLY A 561 1.15 8.13 6.10
N ASP A 562 0.30 7.35 6.76
CA ASP A 562 -0.11 6.03 6.27
C ASP A 562 -1.54 6.02 5.70
N ILE A 563 -1.80 5.06 4.81
CA ILE A 563 -3.15 4.82 4.29
C ILE A 563 -3.88 3.94 5.30
N PRO A 564 -5.02 4.38 5.85
CA PRO A 564 -5.72 3.59 6.85
C PRO A 564 -6.23 2.25 6.27
N VAL A 565 -6.00 1.14 6.97
CA VAL A 565 -6.53 -0.20 6.63
C VAL A 565 -7.60 -0.61 7.65
N MET A 566 -8.71 -1.20 7.21
CA MET A 566 -9.90 -1.43 8.03
C MET A 566 -9.62 -2.27 9.29
N THR A 567 -8.79 -3.31 9.19
CA THR A 567 -8.46 -4.22 10.28
C THR A 567 -7.44 -3.65 11.27
N GLN A 568 -6.68 -2.64 10.85
CA GLN A 568 -5.57 -2.07 11.61
C GLN A 568 -5.96 -0.76 12.30
N ARG A 569 -5.61 -0.68 13.59
CA ARG A 569 -5.70 0.55 14.35
C ARG A 569 -4.57 1.48 13.90
N LEU A 570 -4.92 2.61 13.29
CA LEU A 570 -3.97 3.64 12.87
C LEU A 570 -4.06 4.81 13.84
N LEU A 571 -2.96 5.11 14.52
CA LEU A 571 -2.87 6.17 15.51
C LEU A 571 -1.60 7.00 15.29
N PRO A 572 -1.68 8.34 15.40
CA PRO A 572 -0.51 9.21 15.29
C PRO A 572 0.43 9.01 16.48
N SER A 573 1.68 9.46 16.38
CA SER A 573 2.66 9.47 17.49
C SER A 573 2.11 10.17 18.75
N ALA A 574 2.78 9.99 19.90
CA ALA A 574 2.40 10.63 21.16
C ALA A 574 1.97 12.10 21.02
N GLY A 575 0.92 12.48 21.75
CA GLY A 575 0.36 13.83 21.75
C GLY A 575 -1.17 13.84 21.78
N PRO A 576 -1.79 15.04 21.89
CA PRO A 576 -3.22 15.18 22.10
C PRO A 576 -4.07 14.60 20.97
N TRP A 577 -3.58 14.66 19.73
CA TRP A 577 -4.25 14.07 18.57
C TRP A 577 -4.37 12.55 18.65
N ARG A 578 -3.45 11.84 19.30
CA ARG A 578 -3.52 10.38 19.45
C ARG A 578 -4.77 9.96 20.21
N GLU A 579 -5.09 10.68 21.27
CA GLU A 579 -6.27 10.42 22.10
C GLU A 579 -7.58 10.78 21.36
N ILE A 580 -7.58 11.90 20.64
CA ILE A 580 -8.71 12.32 19.81
C ILE A 580 -9.00 11.27 18.73
N VAL A 581 -7.98 10.86 17.98
CA VAL A 581 -8.09 9.85 16.93
C VAL A 581 -8.54 8.51 17.50
N ARG A 582 -8.00 8.08 18.64
CA ARG A 582 -8.42 6.85 19.33
C ARG A 582 -9.90 6.86 19.64
N ALA A 583 -10.39 7.93 20.25
CA ALA A 583 -11.79 8.03 20.63
C ALA A 583 -12.70 8.03 19.39
N ALA A 584 -12.35 8.83 18.38
CA ALA A 584 -13.12 8.90 17.13
C ALA A 584 -13.13 7.57 16.36
N THR A 585 -12.05 6.78 16.40
CA THR A 585 -11.89 5.53 15.65
C THR A 585 -12.13 4.25 16.46
N ALA A 586 -12.80 4.35 17.62
CA ALA A 586 -13.13 3.19 18.44
C ALA A 586 -13.96 2.15 17.65
N ARG A 587 -13.69 0.85 17.84
CA ARG A 587 -14.40 -0.21 17.10
C ARG A 587 -15.90 -0.24 17.42
N ASP A 588 -16.27 -0.17 18.70
CA ASP A 588 -17.66 -0.03 19.13
C ASP A 588 -18.15 1.41 18.86
N PRO A 589 -19.19 1.61 18.02
CA PRO A 589 -19.73 2.94 17.74
C PRO A 589 -20.17 3.71 18.99
N ARG A 590 -20.56 3.01 20.07
CA ARG A 590 -21.00 3.62 21.35
C ARG A 590 -19.84 4.16 22.18
N SER A 591 -18.62 3.72 21.89
CA SER A 591 -17.40 4.21 22.54
C SER A 591 -16.81 5.45 21.85
N ARG A 592 -17.41 5.89 20.74
CA ARG A 592 -17.01 7.12 20.01
C ARG A 592 -17.72 8.34 20.59
N PRO A 593 -17.24 9.57 20.34
CA PRO A 593 -18.09 10.75 20.45
C PRO A 593 -19.38 10.53 19.65
N GLN A 594 -20.55 10.82 20.24
CA GLN A 594 -21.84 10.51 19.63
C GLN A 594 -22.33 11.64 18.72
N THR A 595 -21.86 12.86 18.96
CA THR A 595 -22.17 14.05 18.19
C THR A 595 -20.90 14.79 17.74
N THR A 596 -21.03 15.63 16.71
CA THR A 596 -19.94 16.54 16.30
C THR A 596 -19.53 17.49 17.43
N ALA A 597 -20.48 17.88 18.30
CA ALA A 597 -20.22 18.67 19.50
C ALA A 597 -19.35 17.91 20.53
N ASP A 598 -19.61 16.62 20.74
CA ASP A 598 -18.79 15.79 21.64
C ASP A 598 -17.33 15.70 21.15
N LEU A 599 -17.14 15.51 19.84
CA LEU A 599 -15.79 15.47 19.25
C LEU A 599 -15.12 16.84 19.34
N ARG A 600 -15.85 17.94 19.10
CA ARG A 600 -15.34 19.31 19.24
C ARG A 600 -14.89 19.59 20.67
N GLN A 601 -15.68 19.18 21.66
CA GLN A 601 -15.32 19.32 23.07
C GLN A 601 -14.07 18.51 23.41
N LEU A 602 -13.99 17.24 22.95
CA LEU A 602 -12.81 16.42 23.15
C LEU A 602 -11.55 17.05 22.53
N MET A 603 -11.67 17.60 21.32
CA MET A 603 -10.57 18.32 20.67
C MET A 603 -10.16 19.53 21.50
N GLN A 604 -11.12 20.33 21.98
CA GLN A 604 -10.84 21.50 22.81
C GLN A 604 -10.10 21.11 24.10
N ASP A 605 -10.61 20.11 24.82
CA ASP A 605 -10.02 19.64 26.08
C ASP A 605 -8.58 19.14 25.89
N LYS A 606 -8.32 18.40 24.81
CA LYS A 606 -7.01 17.80 24.56
C LYS A 606 -6.00 18.77 23.94
N LEU A 607 -6.43 19.67 23.07
CA LEU A 607 -5.54 20.62 22.41
C LEU A 607 -5.23 21.86 23.27
N THR A 608 -6.08 22.20 24.24
CA THR A 608 -5.87 23.36 25.13
C THR A 608 -5.47 22.99 26.56
N GLY A 609 -5.66 21.72 26.96
CA GLY A 609 -5.25 21.23 28.26
C GLY A 609 -3.74 21.15 28.45
N PRO A 610 -3.24 21.04 29.71
CA PRO A 610 -1.84 20.76 29.96
C PRO A 610 -1.46 19.44 29.29
N VAL A 611 -0.43 19.46 28.45
CA VAL A 611 0.10 18.25 27.80
C VAL A 611 0.84 17.43 28.86
N LEU A 612 0.12 16.55 29.52
CA LEU A 612 0.71 15.53 30.38
C LEU A 612 1.44 14.51 29.51
N THR A 613 2.66 14.15 29.90
CA THR A 613 3.40 13.05 29.28
C THR A 613 2.63 11.73 29.44
N PRO A 614 2.77 10.76 28.52
CA PRO A 614 2.14 9.46 28.68
C PRO A 614 2.46 8.80 30.02
N ALA A 615 3.68 8.97 30.55
CA ALA A 615 4.05 8.53 31.89
C ALA A 615 3.21 9.18 33.01
N GLU A 616 2.99 10.49 32.99
CA GLU A 616 2.16 11.19 34.00
C GLU A 616 0.69 10.76 33.94
N GLN A 617 0.15 10.64 32.73
CA GLN A 617 -1.21 10.12 32.52
C GLN A 617 -1.32 8.67 33.00
N GLY A 618 -0.34 7.84 32.64
CA GLY A 618 -0.23 6.46 33.08
C GLY A 618 -0.17 6.35 34.60
N GLN A 619 0.52 7.26 35.28
CA GLN A 619 0.60 7.27 36.74
C GLN A 619 -0.76 7.56 37.40
N ALA A 620 -1.58 8.42 36.80
CA ALA A 620 -2.95 8.66 37.25
C ALA A 620 -3.83 7.41 37.04
N LEU A 621 -3.75 6.77 35.87
CA LEU A 621 -4.47 5.53 35.58
C LEU A 621 -4.02 4.36 36.46
N LEU A 622 -2.72 4.23 36.73
CA LEU A 622 -2.16 3.24 37.65
C LEU A 622 -2.72 3.43 39.07
N SER A 623 -2.86 4.68 39.52
CA SER A 623 -3.45 4.99 40.83
C SER A 623 -4.90 4.48 40.92
N ALA A 624 -5.67 4.59 39.83
CA ALA A 624 -7.00 3.99 39.72
C ALA A 624 -6.95 2.45 39.61
N ALA A 625 -5.96 1.89 38.92
CA ALA A 625 -5.75 0.44 38.79
C ALA A 625 -5.48 -0.25 40.14
N HIS A 626 -4.99 0.48 41.14
CA HIS A 626 -4.83 -0.03 42.50
C HIS A 626 -6.17 -0.18 43.26
N SER A 627 -7.27 0.43 42.80
CA SER A 627 -8.54 0.51 43.53
C SER A 627 -9.24 -0.81 43.85
N GLY A 628 -8.95 -1.92 43.17
CA GLY A 628 -9.68 -3.19 43.41
C GLY A 628 -10.27 -3.82 42.15
N HIS A 629 -10.70 -2.97 41.22
CA HIS A 629 -11.57 -3.36 40.12
C HIS A 629 -10.77 -3.75 38.86
N PRO A 630 -11.29 -4.69 38.04
CA PRO A 630 -10.61 -5.14 36.82
C PRO A 630 -10.64 -4.10 35.69
N GLU A 631 -11.68 -3.25 35.61
CA GLU A 631 -11.79 -2.24 34.55
C GLU A 631 -10.65 -1.21 34.57
N PRO A 632 -10.30 -0.56 35.70
CA PRO A 632 -9.18 0.36 35.75
C PRO A 632 -7.83 -0.26 35.34
N VAL A 633 -7.62 -1.55 35.64
CA VAL A 633 -6.42 -2.28 35.20
C VAL A 633 -6.40 -2.43 33.68
N GLN A 634 -7.52 -2.82 33.07
CA GLN A 634 -7.63 -2.93 31.62
C GLN A 634 -7.44 -1.57 30.94
N THR A 635 -8.05 -0.51 31.47
CA THR A 635 -7.86 0.86 30.97
C THR A 635 -6.39 1.27 31.01
N PHE A 636 -5.70 0.99 32.12
CA PHE A 636 -4.28 1.28 32.24
C PHE A 636 -3.43 0.47 31.24
N LEU A 637 -3.63 -0.85 31.16
CA LEU A 637 -2.86 -1.70 30.25
C LEU A 637 -3.10 -1.34 28.77
N SER A 638 -4.35 -1.11 28.37
CA SER A 638 -4.66 -0.62 27.02
C SER A 638 -3.96 0.71 26.76
N PHE A 639 -4.05 1.67 27.69
CA PHE A 639 -3.34 2.95 27.56
C PHE A 639 -1.82 2.78 27.44
N THR A 640 -1.22 1.84 28.16
CA THR A 640 0.23 1.58 28.06
C THR A 640 0.61 0.90 26.74
N ALA A 641 -0.17 -0.09 26.28
CA ALA A 641 0.01 -0.74 24.97
C ALA A 641 -0.11 0.28 23.83
N ASP A 642 -0.88 1.32 24.08
CA ASP A 642 -1.10 2.44 23.21
C ASP A 642 0.01 3.49 23.22
N HIS A 643 1.09 3.35 23.99
CA HIS A 643 2.23 4.28 23.95
C HIS A 643 3.55 3.50 24.03
N PRO A 644 3.79 2.52 23.12
CA PRO A 644 4.94 1.62 23.19
C PRO A 644 6.29 2.33 23.15
N GLU A 645 6.34 3.55 22.58
CA GLU A 645 7.53 4.38 22.49
C GLU A 645 7.97 5.03 23.82
N ASP A 646 7.08 5.11 24.82
CA ASP A 646 7.35 5.86 26.05
C ASP A 646 8.07 4.99 27.10
N GLN A 647 9.39 5.13 27.17
CA GLN A 647 10.21 4.35 28.10
C GLN A 647 9.86 4.59 29.59
N ASP A 648 9.44 5.80 29.96
CA ASP A 648 9.11 6.14 31.35
C ASP A 648 7.78 5.53 31.78
N LEU A 649 6.80 5.46 30.88
CA LEU A 649 5.55 4.75 31.10
C LEU A 649 5.79 3.26 31.33
N TYR A 650 6.69 2.63 30.59
CA TYR A 650 6.97 1.19 30.75
C TYR A 650 7.86 0.90 31.95
N VAL A 651 9.05 1.48 31.98
CA VAL A 651 10.05 1.17 33.00
C VAL A 651 9.68 1.85 34.31
N GLY A 652 9.21 3.09 34.25
CA GLY A 652 8.86 3.89 35.43
C GLY A 652 7.50 3.52 36.02
N VAL A 653 6.46 3.31 35.21
CA VAL A 653 5.06 3.21 35.68
C VAL A 653 4.49 1.79 35.59
N LEU A 654 4.54 1.11 34.43
CA LEU A 654 3.96 -0.24 34.25
C LEU A 654 4.50 -1.24 35.27
N THR A 655 5.82 -1.22 35.51
CA THR A 655 6.46 -2.14 36.48
C THR A 655 6.10 -1.87 37.94
N GLN A 656 5.35 -0.80 38.25
CA GLN A 656 4.77 -0.56 39.57
C GLN A 656 3.41 -1.27 39.75
N LEU A 657 2.73 -1.65 38.67
CA LEU A 657 1.49 -2.42 38.75
C LEU A 657 1.77 -3.79 39.36
N LEU A 658 0.92 -4.23 40.31
CA LEU A 658 1.03 -5.55 40.90
C LEU A 658 1.07 -6.64 39.80
N PRO A 659 2.12 -7.48 39.72
CA PRO A 659 2.31 -8.44 38.64
C PRO A 659 1.13 -9.40 38.45
N GLU A 660 0.46 -9.79 39.52
CA GLU A 660 -0.70 -10.68 39.48
C GLU A 660 -1.89 -10.00 38.79
N ARG A 661 -2.11 -8.70 39.06
CA ARG A 661 -3.13 -7.90 38.37
C ARG A 661 -2.76 -7.66 36.91
N ALA A 662 -1.49 -7.39 36.64
CA ALA A 662 -1.00 -7.23 35.28
C ALA A 662 -1.25 -8.51 34.47
N ALA A 663 -0.83 -9.67 34.98
CA ALA A 663 -1.04 -10.95 34.32
C ALA A 663 -2.53 -11.25 34.08
N GLU A 664 -3.39 -11.04 35.08
CA GLU A 664 -4.84 -11.17 34.91
C GLU A 664 -5.44 -10.23 33.86
N GLY A 665 -4.91 -9.02 33.73
CA GLY A 665 -5.33 -8.06 32.71
C GLY A 665 -4.86 -8.45 31.31
N LEU A 666 -3.58 -8.82 31.18
CA LEU A 666 -2.94 -9.23 29.92
C LEU A 666 -3.61 -10.49 29.33
N MET A 667 -3.97 -11.46 30.17
CA MET A 667 -4.71 -12.66 29.70
C MET A 667 -6.10 -12.33 29.13
N ARG A 668 -6.70 -11.19 29.50
CA ARG A 668 -7.98 -10.72 28.94
C ARG A 668 -7.79 -9.85 27.69
N LEU A 669 -6.57 -9.41 27.44
CA LEU A 669 -6.18 -8.46 26.39
C LEU A 669 -5.00 -9.03 25.57
N PRO A 670 -5.20 -10.12 24.82
CA PRO A 670 -4.09 -10.84 24.18
C PRO A 670 -3.36 -10.01 23.11
N ALA A 671 -4.08 -9.13 22.38
CA ALA A 671 -3.46 -8.26 21.39
C ALA A 671 -2.60 -7.17 22.05
N GLU A 672 -3.06 -6.62 23.17
CA GLU A 672 -2.29 -5.65 23.95
C GLU A 672 -1.12 -6.31 24.70
N SER A 673 -1.23 -7.59 25.06
CA SER A 673 -0.18 -8.35 25.73
C SER A 673 1.11 -8.37 24.92
N GLU A 674 1.01 -8.80 23.67
CA GLU A 674 2.15 -8.91 22.76
C GLU A 674 2.88 -7.56 22.65
N VAL A 675 2.12 -6.49 22.38
CA VAL A 675 2.65 -5.12 22.27
C VAL A 675 3.33 -4.65 23.56
N LEU A 676 2.71 -4.91 24.72
CA LEU A 676 3.25 -4.48 26.01
C LEU A 676 4.56 -5.20 26.36
N VAL A 677 4.60 -6.51 26.17
CA VAL A 677 5.78 -7.30 26.54
C VAL A 677 6.92 -7.02 25.56
N GLU A 678 6.64 -6.88 24.27
CA GLU A 678 7.62 -6.51 23.25
C GLU A 678 8.19 -5.11 23.48
N ALA A 679 7.34 -4.12 23.78
CA ALA A 679 7.78 -2.76 24.09
C ALA A 679 8.64 -2.73 25.37
N LEU A 680 8.21 -3.41 26.45
CA LEU A 680 9.00 -3.50 27.68
C LEU A 680 10.36 -4.15 27.44
N SER A 681 10.43 -5.18 26.59
CA SER A 681 11.68 -5.85 26.20
C SER A 681 12.61 -4.90 25.42
N SER A 682 12.06 -4.18 24.43
CA SER A 682 12.80 -3.22 23.60
C SER A 682 13.41 -2.08 24.42
N HIS A 683 12.75 -1.68 25.50
CA HIS A 683 13.22 -0.63 26.41
C HIS A 683 14.42 -1.03 27.29
N ALA A 684 14.80 -2.31 27.33
CA ALA A 684 15.94 -2.80 28.12
C ALA A 684 17.29 -2.21 27.68
N ALA A 685 17.41 -1.88 26.38
CA ALA A 685 18.61 -1.32 25.75
C ALA A 685 18.38 0.08 25.14
N ALA A 686 17.18 0.65 25.29
CA ALA A 686 16.82 1.89 24.61
C ALA A 686 17.60 3.11 25.15
N PRO A 687 18.10 3.99 24.27
CA PRO A 687 18.99 5.10 24.63
C PRO A 687 18.28 6.35 25.18
N GLN A 688 16.93 6.38 25.16
CA GLN A 688 16.13 7.59 25.44
C GLN A 688 16.31 8.08 26.89
N ARG A 689 16.23 7.16 27.86
CA ARG A 689 16.57 7.36 29.27
C ARG A 689 17.63 6.35 29.68
N ARG A 690 18.60 6.82 30.47
CA ARG A 690 19.57 5.94 31.12
C ARG A 690 18.87 5.09 32.19
N ILE A 691 18.60 3.84 31.85
CA ILE A 691 18.13 2.81 32.78
C ILE A 691 19.11 2.69 33.96
N GLN A 692 18.56 2.71 35.17
CA GLN A 692 19.33 2.48 36.39
C GLN A 692 19.26 1.00 36.79
N TYR A 693 20.23 0.53 37.59
CA TYR A 693 20.19 -0.84 38.13
C TYR A 693 18.89 -1.15 38.87
N ALA A 694 18.32 -0.19 39.60
CA ALA A 694 17.05 -0.36 40.30
C ALA A 694 15.85 -0.53 39.35
N ASP A 695 15.90 0.07 38.17
CA ASP A 695 14.87 -0.05 37.14
C ASP A 695 14.91 -1.43 36.50
N ALA A 696 16.10 -1.87 36.07
CA ALA A 696 16.31 -3.22 35.55
C ALA A 696 15.96 -4.30 36.58
N HIS A 697 16.30 -4.08 37.86
CA HIS A 697 15.95 -4.99 38.96
C HIS A 697 14.43 -5.21 39.05
N ARG A 698 13.68 -4.10 39.02
CA ARG A 698 12.23 -4.10 39.11
C ARG A 698 11.60 -4.75 37.88
N ALA A 699 12.08 -4.42 36.67
CA ALA A 699 11.58 -5.00 35.43
C ALA A 699 11.77 -6.53 35.40
N ILE A 700 12.97 -7.04 35.73
CA ILE A 700 13.26 -8.48 35.76
C ILE A 700 12.34 -9.20 36.75
N LEU A 701 12.19 -8.67 37.98
CA LEU A 701 11.34 -9.29 38.99
C LEU A 701 9.84 -9.21 38.65
N TRP A 702 9.42 -8.13 38.01
CA TRP A 702 8.05 -7.96 37.54
C TRP A 702 7.73 -9.00 36.45
N LEU A 703 8.59 -9.12 35.43
CA LEU A 703 8.45 -10.11 34.34
C LEU A 703 8.53 -11.55 34.85
N HIS A 704 9.39 -11.84 35.83
CA HIS A 704 9.43 -13.12 36.52
C HIS A 704 8.09 -13.46 37.17
N ARG A 705 7.49 -12.51 37.91
CA ARG A 705 6.22 -12.75 38.60
C ARG A 705 5.05 -12.91 37.63
N VAL A 706 5.03 -12.13 36.54
CA VAL A 706 4.05 -12.30 35.45
C VAL A 706 4.20 -13.71 34.83
N SER A 707 5.43 -14.12 34.52
CA SER A 707 5.72 -15.47 34.00
C SER A 707 5.27 -16.57 34.97
N ALA A 708 5.60 -16.46 36.26
CA ALA A 708 5.20 -17.44 37.28
C ALA A 708 3.68 -17.54 37.41
N PHE A 709 2.97 -16.40 37.35
CA PHE A 709 1.52 -16.37 37.36
C PHE A 709 0.94 -17.03 36.11
N ALA A 710 1.41 -16.66 34.92
CA ALA A 710 0.98 -17.23 33.64
C ALA A 710 1.18 -18.75 33.59
N ALA A 711 2.32 -19.25 34.08
CA ALA A 711 2.59 -20.67 34.22
C ALA A 711 1.60 -21.37 35.15
N SER A 712 1.26 -20.76 36.28
CA SER A 712 0.27 -21.32 37.23
C SER A 712 -1.16 -21.30 36.68
N ALA A 713 -1.49 -20.31 35.85
CA ALA A 713 -2.79 -20.13 35.21
C ALA A 713 -2.95 -20.93 33.90
N GLY A 714 -1.88 -21.54 33.37
CA GLY A 714 -1.89 -22.26 32.10
C GLY A 714 -1.98 -21.37 30.86
N SER A 715 -1.60 -20.09 30.98
CA SER A 715 -1.56 -19.14 29.86
C SER A 715 -0.19 -19.21 29.17
N TRP A 716 -0.06 -20.12 28.21
CA TRP A 716 1.22 -20.44 27.57
C TRP A 716 1.79 -19.31 26.72
N ASP A 717 0.96 -18.56 26.00
CA ASP A 717 1.41 -17.44 25.13
C ASP A 717 2.05 -16.33 25.99
N LEU A 718 1.33 -15.86 27.02
CA LEU A 718 1.85 -14.87 27.96
C LEU A 718 3.11 -15.36 28.70
N LEU A 719 3.19 -16.66 29.03
CA LEU A 719 4.40 -17.23 29.64
C LEU A 719 5.59 -17.15 28.68
N ASP A 720 5.42 -17.53 27.41
CA ASP A 720 6.49 -17.49 26.42
C ASP A 720 6.99 -16.06 26.21
N GLU A 721 6.09 -15.11 25.98
CA GLU A 721 6.40 -13.68 25.79
C GLU A 721 7.13 -13.10 27.01
N ALA A 722 6.57 -13.26 28.21
CA ALA A 722 7.13 -12.66 29.43
C ALA A 722 8.46 -13.31 29.83
N ALA A 723 8.63 -14.62 29.61
CA ALA A 723 9.88 -15.32 29.90
C ALA A 723 11.01 -14.86 28.97
N ARG A 724 10.72 -14.62 27.68
CA ARG A 724 11.69 -14.08 26.71
C ARG A 724 12.11 -12.67 27.08
N ALA A 725 11.14 -11.79 27.35
CA ALA A 725 11.43 -10.43 27.81
C ALA A 725 12.27 -10.44 29.09
N MET A 726 11.97 -11.33 30.05
CA MET A 726 12.77 -11.49 31.27
C MET A 726 14.23 -11.85 30.96
N CYS A 727 14.46 -12.78 30.02
CA CYS A 727 15.80 -13.20 29.62
C CYS A 727 16.56 -12.08 28.90
N VAL A 728 15.90 -11.24 28.10
CA VAL A 728 16.51 -10.04 27.48
C VAL A 728 17.04 -9.10 28.56
N TRP A 729 16.22 -8.77 29.54
CA TRP A 729 16.62 -7.89 30.63
C TRP A 729 17.76 -8.48 31.48
N ASP A 730 17.71 -9.77 31.81
CA ASP A 730 18.77 -10.46 32.56
C ASP A 730 20.09 -10.54 31.78
N SER A 731 20.04 -10.75 30.46
CA SER A 731 21.23 -10.79 29.59
C SER A 731 21.97 -9.46 29.56
N ILE A 732 21.24 -8.33 29.56
CA ILE A 732 21.84 -6.99 29.44
C ILE A 732 22.41 -6.48 30.78
N TRP A 733 21.69 -6.72 31.89
CA TRP A 733 21.96 -6.03 33.17
C TRP A 733 22.65 -6.88 34.24
N ASP A 734 22.81 -8.18 34.02
CA ASP A 734 23.65 -9.08 34.83
C ASP A 734 23.43 -8.96 36.36
N GLN A 735 22.20 -9.17 36.85
CA GLN A 735 21.87 -8.89 38.25
C GLN A 735 21.80 -10.12 39.16
N TYR A 736 22.62 -10.12 40.23
CA TYR A 736 22.69 -11.23 41.19
C TYR A 736 21.38 -11.52 41.96
N ARG A 737 20.65 -10.52 42.47
CA ARG A 737 19.45 -10.76 43.29
C ARG A 737 18.25 -11.35 42.53
N PRO A 738 17.89 -10.84 41.34
CA PRO A 738 16.84 -11.47 40.53
C PRO A 738 17.15 -12.92 40.17
N ARG A 739 18.43 -13.26 39.95
CA ARG A 739 18.83 -14.65 39.64
C ARG A 739 18.50 -15.63 40.73
N ASP A 740 18.72 -15.29 41.99
CA ASP A 740 18.41 -16.22 43.10
C ASP A 740 16.91 -16.57 43.11
N VAL A 741 16.06 -15.58 42.83
CA VAL A 741 14.61 -15.75 42.75
C VAL A 741 14.22 -16.61 41.54
N ILE A 742 14.76 -16.27 40.36
CA ILE A 742 14.48 -17.00 39.12
C ILE A 742 15.01 -18.44 39.22
N ALA A 743 16.21 -18.64 39.76
CA ALA A 743 16.83 -19.95 39.95
C ALA A 743 15.98 -20.86 40.84
N ALA A 744 15.44 -20.33 41.93
CA ALA A 744 14.50 -21.06 42.78
C ALA A 744 13.23 -21.44 42.02
N TRP A 745 12.68 -20.54 41.20
CA TRP A 745 11.50 -20.80 40.38
C TRP A 745 11.76 -21.84 39.28
N LEU A 746 12.90 -21.80 38.59
CA LEU A 746 13.27 -22.78 37.57
C LEU A 746 13.27 -24.23 38.09
N LEU A 747 13.63 -24.43 39.35
CA LEU A 747 13.59 -25.75 40.01
C LEU A 747 12.17 -26.26 40.31
N THR A 748 11.16 -25.39 40.18
CA THR A 748 9.74 -25.76 40.36
C THR A 748 9.02 -26.06 39.04
N LEU A 749 9.63 -25.74 37.90
CA LEU A 749 9.00 -25.86 36.59
C LEU A 749 9.01 -27.30 36.07
N HIS A 750 7.87 -27.72 35.52
CA HIS A 750 7.66 -29.03 34.92
C HIS A 750 6.75 -28.93 33.68
N GLY A 751 6.74 -29.95 32.83
CA GLY A 751 5.83 -30.04 31.69
C GLY A 751 5.98 -28.90 30.68
N ALA A 752 4.86 -28.39 30.16
CA ALA A 752 4.83 -27.34 29.13
C ALA A 752 5.53 -26.04 29.59
N ALA A 753 5.38 -25.65 30.85
CA ALA A 753 6.03 -24.47 31.39
C ALA A 753 7.57 -24.58 31.34
N ALA A 754 8.12 -25.75 31.68
CA ALA A 754 9.56 -26.00 31.58
C ALA A 754 10.07 -25.97 30.13
N VAL A 755 9.25 -26.39 29.16
CA VAL A 755 9.61 -26.36 27.73
C VAL A 755 9.68 -24.92 27.22
N LEU A 756 8.68 -24.09 27.50
CA LEU A 756 8.65 -22.70 27.04
C LEU A 756 9.79 -21.88 27.66
N VAL A 757 10.01 -22.01 28.98
CA VAL A 757 11.11 -21.31 29.66
C VAL A 757 12.47 -21.82 29.19
N ALA A 758 12.60 -23.12 28.87
CA ALA A 758 13.82 -23.64 28.26
C ALA A 758 14.05 -23.06 26.86
N SER A 759 13.01 -22.89 26.05
CA SER A 759 13.11 -22.23 24.74
C SER A 759 13.58 -20.78 24.88
N ALA A 760 13.00 -20.02 25.82
CA ALA A 760 13.43 -18.65 26.08
C ALA A 760 14.92 -18.59 26.48
N LEU A 761 15.39 -19.47 27.36
CA LEU A 761 16.81 -19.53 27.73
C LEU A 761 17.73 -19.96 26.57
N GLN A 762 17.27 -20.82 25.66
CA GLN A 762 18.04 -21.20 24.46
C GLN A 762 18.24 -20.02 23.51
N ASP A 763 17.20 -19.21 23.33
CA ASP A 763 17.24 -18.01 22.49
C ASP A 763 18.07 -16.87 23.13
N HIS A 764 18.35 -16.96 24.44
CA HIS A 764 19.10 -15.98 25.22
C HIS A 764 20.26 -16.64 25.99
N PRO A 765 21.33 -17.09 25.30
CA PRO A 765 22.42 -17.85 25.92
C PRO A 765 23.16 -17.08 27.02
N ASP A 766 23.26 -15.75 26.90
CA ASP A 766 23.88 -14.90 27.92
C ASP A 766 23.11 -14.97 29.25
N SER A 767 21.77 -14.98 29.22
CA SER A 767 20.94 -15.24 30.41
C SER A 767 21.10 -16.67 30.91
N ALA A 768 21.13 -17.66 30.01
CA ALA A 768 21.25 -19.07 30.38
C ALA A 768 22.53 -19.39 31.17
N VAL A 769 23.66 -18.76 30.82
CA VAL A 769 24.96 -18.93 31.51
C VAL A 769 24.85 -18.58 33.00
N HIS A 770 24.00 -17.62 33.36
CA HIS A 770 23.81 -17.17 34.74
C HIS A 770 23.26 -18.27 35.67
N PHE A 771 22.63 -19.31 35.10
CA PHE A 771 21.98 -20.38 35.85
C PHE A 771 22.78 -21.70 35.83
N ARG A 772 24.05 -21.68 35.43
CA ARG A 772 24.92 -22.86 35.36
C ARG A 772 25.02 -23.65 36.66
N ASP A 773 24.92 -22.99 37.81
CA ASP A 773 24.97 -23.63 39.13
C ASP A 773 23.76 -24.55 39.40
N LEU A 774 22.73 -24.51 38.54
CA LEU A 774 21.58 -25.40 38.60
C LEU A 774 21.81 -26.75 37.91
N LEU A 775 22.85 -26.90 37.08
CA LEU A 775 23.06 -28.12 36.29
C LEU A 775 23.17 -29.39 37.15
N ASP A 776 23.76 -29.26 38.35
CA ASP A 776 23.94 -30.34 39.31
C ASP A 776 22.69 -30.61 40.18
N LYS A 777 21.62 -29.81 40.03
CA LYS A 777 20.40 -29.96 40.82
C LYS A 777 19.50 -31.02 40.21
N GLN A 778 19.16 -32.03 41.02
CA GLN A 778 18.29 -33.13 40.59
C GLN A 778 16.87 -32.66 40.24
N ALA A 779 16.37 -31.61 40.89
CA ALA A 779 15.05 -31.04 40.65
C ALA A 779 14.94 -30.26 39.33
N LEU A 780 16.05 -29.97 38.65
CA LEU A 780 16.02 -29.23 37.38
C LEU A 780 15.47 -30.12 36.25
N ALA A 781 14.44 -29.62 35.55
CA ALA A 781 13.83 -30.32 34.42
C ALA A 781 14.87 -30.58 33.29
N PRO A 782 14.79 -31.72 32.58
CA PRO A 782 15.76 -32.08 31.53
C PRO A 782 15.92 -31.01 30.44
N GLN A 783 14.81 -30.40 30.00
CA GLN A 783 14.81 -29.38 28.95
C GLN A 783 15.55 -28.10 29.38
N LEU A 784 15.32 -27.66 30.63
CA LEU A 784 16.04 -26.53 31.23
C LEU A 784 17.53 -26.84 31.39
N ARG A 785 17.88 -28.07 31.80
CA ARG A 785 19.28 -28.51 31.89
C ARG A 785 19.97 -28.46 30.54
N THR A 786 19.32 -28.91 29.47
CA THR A 786 19.85 -28.81 28.11
C THR A 786 20.03 -27.35 27.70
N ALA A 787 19.03 -26.49 27.90
CA ALA A 787 19.10 -25.08 27.57
C ALA A 787 20.28 -24.36 28.25
N ILE A 788 20.42 -24.54 29.57
CA ILE A 788 21.51 -23.95 30.38
C ILE A 788 22.87 -24.49 29.95
N SER A 789 22.98 -25.80 29.68
CA SER A 789 24.24 -26.41 29.23
C SER A 789 24.67 -25.90 27.85
N THR A 790 23.74 -25.72 26.93
CA THR A 790 24.02 -25.19 25.58
C THR A 790 24.49 -23.74 25.67
N GLY A 791 23.78 -22.88 26.42
CA GLY A 791 24.20 -21.49 26.63
C GLY A 791 25.57 -21.36 27.32
N ALA A 792 25.86 -22.22 28.30
CA ALA A 792 27.17 -22.27 28.96
C ALA A 792 28.31 -22.72 28.03
N SER A 793 28.01 -23.43 26.94
CA SER A 793 29.00 -23.95 25.99
C SER A 793 29.34 -22.95 24.89
N THR A 794 28.39 -22.09 24.49
CA THR A 794 28.59 -21.04 23.47
C THR A 794 29.48 -19.87 23.93
N GLN A 795 29.80 -19.76 25.23
CA GLN A 795 30.68 -18.73 25.79
C GLN A 795 32.13 -19.19 26.13
N ARG A 796 32.54 -20.44 25.83
CA ARG A 796 33.98 -20.78 25.90
C ARG A 796 34.68 -20.23 24.65
N PRO A 797 35.84 -19.56 24.80
CA PRO A 797 36.41 -18.63 23.82
C PRO A 797 36.74 -19.25 22.46
#